data_AF-A0A517QKA1-F1
#
_entry.id   AF-A0A517QKA1-F1
#
_cell.length_a   1.000
_cell.length_b   1.000
_cell.length_c   1.000
_cell.angle_alpha   90.00
_cell.angle_beta   90.00
_cell.angle_gamma   90.00
#
_symmetry.space_group_name_H-M   'P 1'
#
loop_
_entity.id
_entity.type
_entity.pdbx_description
1 polymer ?
#
loop_
_entity_poly.entity_id
_entity_poly.type
_entity_poly.pdbx_seq_one_letter_code
_entity_poly.pdbx_strand_id
1 'polypeptide(L)'
;MQAKRPASKNQDDSKVNSQDASQSRRAFLKATAASFALGGVFSGCHELNLRKWFDKDEVMRQKVRSAIRGEEGHSRLIGDYIKIAESTLGYIKVQGVGFVHSLEGTGEDPPASPLRKRLLDDLRLEQIKDPNTMLRSPDTCLVVVTAYIPPIVRKGDKMDVEVTLPDGSQAKSLAGGWLMPCLLSEHALLEGQVREGSNIGIAVGPILVNSLTNSESKSSAGLKKGVIPGGGRYTGDDRVLTVAIRNDYRTVRMSTTIADRIGHRFYDYDRGGIQRKLCEAKSNAHLELVVHDRYRDNYPRYLQCIRHMALTETPVEKHMRMQQLEDAIQFGPTSQKAALQLEAAGPDGIPVLKLGLASKSPEARFRSAEALAYLGNGDGVEILKESAAQEPAFRIYSLAALAAIPNSDSAEALRELMDHESLETRYGAFRALSTMSPNDPYLNRLDMKGDFSLHLIDSETEPFIHITRNKKAEIVLFNDEQRFQLPMFVRASSKILVQGNPSADGIVIKRIAPGEETQTLEVSARVVDVIEGATELGATYADIVQMLVQAEQQHNLPGEIAIDKLPKPGRVYHRTPEDLGNNSAGDASTVPIGNDGLMPNLFEELPNKPILPTSKPPAGKADKAAAGGPNSFEVL
;
A
#
# COMPACT_ATOMS: atom_id res chain seq x y z
N MET A 1 45.70 -16.03 32.19
CA MET A 1 46.30 -17.23 32.82
C MET A 1 45.42 -18.43 32.51
N GLN A 2 46.06 -19.56 32.24
CA GLN A 2 45.57 -20.71 31.48
C GLN A 2 44.44 -21.49 32.18
N ALA A 3 43.42 -21.88 31.42
CA ALA A 3 42.56 -23.02 31.73
C ALA A 3 42.98 -24.21 30.85
N LYS A 4 43.50 -25.26 31.47
CA LYS A 4 43.84 -26.55 30.84
C LYS A 4 42.77 -27.59 31.22
N ARG A 5 42.17 -28.22 30.21
CA ARG A 5 41.57 -29.58 30.22
C ARG A 5 42.68 -30.63 30.49
N PRO A 6 42.41 -31.88 30.96
CA PRO A 6 41.80 -33.01 30.19
C PRO A 6 40.89 -33.96 31.04
N ALA A 7 39.82 -34.61 30.54
CA ALA A 7 39.61 -35.71 29.57
C ALA A 7 39.50 -37.15 30.15
N SER A 8 38.33 -37.78 29.94
CA SER A 8 38.01 -39.21 29.70
C SER A 8 38.30 -40.27 30.80
N LYS A 9 37.58 -41.40 30.98
CA LYS A 9 36.95 -42.35 30.04
C LYS A 9 36.05 -43.36 30.80
N ASN A 10 35.06 -43.92 30.07
CA ASN A 10 34.38 -45.24 30.12
C ASN A 10 33.63 -45.70 31.39
N GLN A 11 32.43 -46.33 31.40
CA GLN A 11 31.54 -47.12 30.51
C GLN A 11 31.27 -48.46 31.24
N ASP A 12 30.02 -48.96 31.14
CA ASP A 12 29.42 -50.23 31.64
C ASP A 12 28.60 -50.09 32.94
N ASP A 13 27.47 -50.78 33.16
CA ASP A 13 26.51 -51.51 32.31
C ASP A 13 25.30 -51.77 33.25
N SER A 14 24.04 -51.55 32.84
CA SER A 14 22.91 -52.29 33.45
C SER A 14 21.62 -52.22 32.63
N LYS A 15 21.32 -53.33 31.96
CA LYS A 15 20.05 -53.70 31.34
C LYS A 15 18.91 -53.74 32.37
N VAL A 16 17.75 -53.15 32.06
CA VAL A 16 16.46 -53.55 32.66
C VAL A 16 15.38 -53.64 31.56
N ASN A 17 14.63 -54.73 31.68
CA ASN A 17 13.68 -55.37 30.78
C ASN A 17 12.54 -54.50 30.21
N SER A 18 12.29 -54.69 28.92
CA SER A 18 11.16 -54.17 28.15
C SER A 18 9.92 -55.08 28.17
N GLN A 19 9.44 -55.47 29.36
CA GLN A 19 8.21 -56.30 29.48
C GLN A 19 7.11 -55.75 30.42
N ASP A 20 7.39 -54.78 31.29
CA ASP A 20 6.37 -54.26 32.24
C ASP A 20 5.52 -53.07 31.75
N ALA A 21 5.85 -52.46 30.61
CA ALA A 21 5.08 -51.32 30.08
C ALA A 21 3.82 -51.72 29.28
N SER A 22 3.61 -53.03 29.03
CA SER A 22 2.52 -53.52 28.18
C SER A 22 1.25 -53.97 28.93
N GLN A 23 1.33 -54.14 30.26
CA GLN A 23 0.20 -54.60 31.07
C GLN A 23 -0.65 -53.47 31.68
N SER A 24 -0.11 -52.26 31.88
CA SER A 24 -0.87 -51.14 32.46
C SER A 24 -1.79 -50.41 31.47
N ARG A 25 -1.60 -50.58 30.15
CA ARG A 25 -2.45 -49.94 29.11
C ARG A 25 -3.72 -50.74 28.76
N ARG A 26 -3.79 -52.03 29.13
CA ARG A 26 -4.98 -52.88 28.88
C ARG A 26 -6.01 -52.84 30.01
N ALA A 27 -5.65 -52.35 31.20
CA ALA A 27 -6.58 -52.18 32.32
C ALA A 27 -7.39 -50.87 32.23
N PHE A 28 -6.82 -49.81 31.65
CA PHE A 28 -7.51 -48.51 31.54
C PHE A 28 -8.55 -48.45 30.41
N LEU A 29 -8.44 -49.33 29.41
CA LEU A 29 -9.36 -49.43 28.26
C LEU A 29 -10.58 -50.34 28.49
N LYS A 30 -10.67 -51.02 29.65
CA LYS A 30 -11.84 -51.85 30.01
C LYS A 30 -12.79 -51.21 31.02
N ALA A 31 -12.47 -50.02 31.55
CA ALA A 31 -13.29 -49.34 32.58
C ALA A 31 -14.26 -48.28 32.04
N THR A 32 -14.27 -47.98 30.73
CA THR A 32 -15.18 -46.97 30.14
C THR A 32 -16.25 -47.54 29.22
N ALA A 33 -16.24 -48.87 28.98
CA ALA A 33 -17.24 -49.53 28.12
C ALA A 33 -18.41 -50.19 28.90
N ALA A 34 -18.46 -50.06 30.23
CA ALA A 34 -19.42 -50.76 31.08
C ALA A 34 -20.24 -49.83 32.00
N SER A 35 -20.70 -48.68 31.48
CA SER A 35 -21.63 -47.80 32.22
C SER A 35 -22.84 -47.33 31.40
N PHE A 36 -23.16 -47.98 30.29
CA PHE A 36 -24.31 -47.61 29.44
C PHE A 36 -25.44 -48.64 29.39
N ALA A 37 -25.63 -49.41 30.45
CA ALA A 37 -26.76 -50.34 30.54
C ALA A 37 -27.31 -50.42 31.97
N LEU A 38 -28.20 -49.49 32.36
CA LEU A 38 -29.46 -49.73 33.09
C LEU A 38 -30.10 -48.43 33.62
N GLY A 39 -31.36 -48.20 33.22
CA GLY A 39 -32.31 -47.21 33.78
C GLY A 39 -32.26 -45.83 33.10
N GLY A 40 -33.33 -45.21 32.62
CA GLY A 40 -34.77 -45.44 32.66
C GLY A 40 -35.44 -44.12 32.20
N VAL A 41 -36.29 -44.22 31.18
CA VAL A 41 -37.29 -43.26 30.66
C VAL A 41 -37.27 -41.83 31.23
N PHE A 42 -36.78 -40.87 30.43
CA PHE A 42 -37.39 -39.54 30.29
C PHE A 42 -37.35 -39.12 28.82
N SER A 43 -38.53 -38.77 28.32
CA SER A 43 -38.81 -38.39 26.94
C SER A 43 -38.12 -37.07 26.58
N GLY A 44 -37.39 -37.03 25.47
CA GLY A 44 -36.69 -35.84 24.98
C GLY A 44 -35.62 -36.14 23.93
N CYS A 45 -35.99 -36.76 22.81
CA CYS A 45 -35.09 -36.98 21.68
C CYS A 45 -34.68 -35.63 21.06
N HIS A 46 -33.48 -35.15 21.39
CA HIS A 46 -32.64 -34.42 20.45
C HIS A 46 -31.60 -35.41 19.94
N GLU A 47 -31.88 -36.06 18.80
CA GLU A 47 -30.83 -36.70 18.01
C GLU A 47 -29.80 -35.62 17.65
N LEU A 48 -28.71 -35.59 18.40
CA LEU A 48 -27.51 -34.87 18.02
C LEU A 48 -27.09 -35.41 16.64
N ASN A 49 -27.20 -34.55 15.63
CA ASN A 49 -27.03 -34.81 14.20
C ASN A 49 -25.56 -35.14 13.81
N LEU A 50 -24.85 -35.92 14.62
CA LEU A 50 -23.45 -36.31 14.46
C LEU A 50 -23.24 -37.08 13.14
N ARG A 51 -24.20 -37.91 12.74
CA ARG A 51 -24.10 -38.74 11.52
C ARG A 51 -24.08 -37.89 10.22
N LYS A 52 -24.85 -36.79 10.15
CA LYS A 52 -24.82 -35.85 9.02
C LYS A 52 -23.54 -35.00 8.97
N TRP A 53 -22.89 -34.79 10.11
CA TRP A 53 -21.63 -34.06 10.20
C TRP A 53 -20.45 -34.91 9.67
N PHE A 54 -20.36 -36.19 10.08
CA PHE A 54 -19.35 -37.11 9.57
C PHE A 54 -19.45 -37.36 8.06
N ASP A 55 -20.66 -37.38 7.51
CA ASP A 55 -20.90 -37.56 6.08
C ASP A 55 -20.40 -36.35 5.26
N LYS A 56 -20.65 -35.13 5.75
CA LYS A 56 -20.17 -33.89 5.10
C LYS A 56 -18.65 -33.77 5.09
N ASP A 57 -17.99 -34.15 6.18
CA ASP A 57 -16.53 -34.10 6.27
C ASP A 57 -15.85 -35.12 5.34
N GLU A 58 -16.42 -36.32 5.22
CA GLU A 58 -15.88 -37.34 4.30
C GLU A 58 -16.13 -36.96 2.84
N VAL A 59 -17.31 -36.43 2.51
CA VAL A 59 -17.59 -35.86 1.17
C VAL A 59 -16.61 -34.73 0.84
N MET A 60 -16.32 -33.83 1.79
CA MET A 60 -15.33 -32.77 1.60
C MET A 60 -13.93 -33.33 1.33
N ARG A 61 -13.50 -34.35 2.10
CA ARG A 61 -12.20 -35.00 1.90
C ARG A 61 -12.10 -35.69 0.54
N GLN A 62 -13.17 -36.34 0.08
CA GLN A 62 -13.24 -36.92 -1.25
C GLN A 62 -13.13 -35.84 -2.33
N LYS A 63 -13.90 -34.76 -2.20
CA LYS A 63 -13.88 -33.59 -3.10
C LYS A 63 -12.49 -32.93 -3.18
N VAL A 64 -11.77 -32.87 -2.07
CA VAL A 64 -10.38 -32.37 -2.03
C VAL A 64 -9.43 -33.35 -2.70
N ARG A 65 -9.59 -34.67 -2.49
CA ARG A 65 -8.75 -35.69 -3.12
C ARG A 65 -8.92 -35.68 -4.64
N SER A 66 -10.14 -35.59 -5.14
CA SER A 66 -10.43 -35.51 -6.56
C SER A 66 -9.87 -34.22 -7.18
N ALA A 67 -10.05 -33.09 -6.50
CA ALA A 67 -9.47 -31.81 -6.91
C ALA A 67 -7.94 -31.83 -7.03
N ILE A 68 -7.25 -32.37 -6.02
CA ILE A 68 -5.77 -32.48 -6.03
C ILE A 68 -5.28 -33.47 -7.09
N ARG A 69 -6.08 -34.50 -7.41
CA ARG A 69 -5.76 -35.43 -8.50
C ARG A 69 -6.04 -34.87 -9.90
N GLY A 70 -6.70 -33.71 -10.00
CA GLY A 70 -7.09 -33.14 -11.28
C GLY A 70 -8.23 -33.90 -11.97
N GLU A 71 -9.09 -34.59 -11.21
CA GLU A 71 -10.23 -35.32 -11.75
C GLU A 71 -11.25 -34.37 -12.42
N GLU A 72 -12.00 -34.88 -13.40
CA GLU A 72 -13.02 -34.10 -14.11
C GLU A 72 -14.05 -33.46 -13.15
N GLY A 73 -14.52 -32.27 -13.49
CA GLY A 73 -15.43 -31.49 -12.64
C GLY A 73 -14.74 -30.63 -11.58
N HIS A 74 -13.41 -30.69 -11.47
CA HIS A 74 -12.62 -29.82 -10.61
C HIS A 74 -11.78 -28.82 -11.41
N SER A 75 -11.60 -27.62 -10.88
CA SER A 75 -10.75 -26.61 -11.52
C SER A 75 -9.28 -26.98 -11.43
N ARG A 76 -8.51 -26.60 -12.45
CA ARG A 76 -7.05 -26.71 -12.44
C ARG A 76 -6.36 -25.54 -11.76
N LEU A 77 -7.04 -24.40 -11.54
CA LEU A 77 -6.43 -23.18 -11.05
C LEU A 77 -6.67 -22.96 -9.56
N ILE A 78 -5.65 -22.48 -8.84
CA ILE A 78 -5.72 -22.17 -7.41
C ILE A 78 -6.83 -21.15 -7.11
N GLY A 79 -7.03 -20.18 -8.00
CA GLY A 79 -8.01 -19.11 -7.86
C GLY A 79 -9.45 -19.59 -7.61
N ASP A 80 -9.79 -20.80 -8.04
CA ASP A 80 -11.13 -21.36 -7.87
C ASP A 80 -11.35 -22.03 -6.50
N TYR A 81 -10.28 -22.26 -5.74
CA TYR A 81 -10.29 -22.85 -4.40
C TYR A 81 -10.13 -21.82 -3.28
N ILE A 82 -9.64 -20.62 -3.62
CA ILE A 82 -9.38 -19.55 -2.67
C ILE A 82 -10.36 -18.40 -2.81
N LYS A 83 -10.46 -17.59 -1.75
CA LYS A 83 -11.11 -16.29 -1.71
C LYS A 83 -10.14 -15.32 -1.07
N ILE A 84 -9.85 -14.23 -1.75
CA ILE A 84 -9.09 -13.14 -1.15
C ILE A 84 -10.09 -12.38 -0.28
N ALA A 85 -9.88 -12.42 1.04
CA ALA A 85 -10.80 -11.80 1.97
C ALA A 85 -10.70 -10.27 1.85
N GLU A 86 -11.84 -9.57 1.83
CA GLU A 86 -11.86 -8.10 1.87
C GLU A 86 -11.15 -7.58 3.12
N SER A 87 -11.23 -8.32 4.24
CA SER A 87 -10.49 -8.08 5.49
C SER A 87 -8.98 -7.96 5.32
N THR A 88 -8.44 -8.52 4.25
CA THR A 88 -7.01 -8.50 3.94
C THR A 88 -6.62 -7.29 3.09
N LEU A 89 -7.51 -6.87 2.18
CA LEU A 89 -7.23 -5.82 1.20
C LEU A 89 -7.71 -4.44 1.66
N GLY A 90 -8.60 -4.38 2.65
CA GLY A 90 -9.16 -3.13 3.13
C GLY A 90 -8.13 -2.30 3.90
N TYR A 91 -8.35 -0.99 3.93
CA TYR A 91 -7.54 -0.08 4.71
C TYR A 91 -7.96 -0.12 6.17
N ILE A 92 -6.99 -0.02 7.08
CA ILE A 92 -7.29 0.18 8.51
C ILE A 92 -7.27 1.68 8.76
N LYS A 93 -8.42 2.25 9.13
CA LYS A 93 -8.52 3.66 9.49
C LYS A 93 -7.98 3.86 10.91
N VAL A 94 -7.02 4.76 11.05
CA VAL A 94 -6.50 5.19 12.35
C VAL A 94 -6.75 6.67 12.53
N GLN A 95 -7.01 7.06 13.78
CA GLN A 95 -7.30 8.44 14.13
C GLN A 95 -6.55 8.86 15.39
N GLY A 96 -6.37 10.16 15.52
CA GLY A 96 -5.80 10.82 16.69
C GLY A 96 -6.32 12.25 16.80
N VAL A 97 -6.06 12.90 17.93
CA VAL A 97 -6.36 14.31 18.15
C VAL A 97 -5.05 15.08 18.12
N GLY A 98 -4.92 16.01 17.18
CA GLY A 98 -3.70 16.77 16.95
C GLY A 98 -3.74 18.18 17.51
N PHE A 99 -2.57 18.71 17.83
CA PHE A 99 -2.34 20.12 18.10
C PHE A 99 -1.64 20.76 16.90
N VAL A 100 -2.24 21.81 16.34
CA VAL A 100 -1.67 22.58 15.22
C VAL A 100 -1.31 23.97 15.71
N HIS A 101 -0.16 24.46 15.28
CA HIS A 101 0.30 25.83 15.53
C HIS A 101 0.65 26.54 14.21
N SER A 102 1.09 27.80 14.32
CA SER A 102 1.45 28.67 13.17
C SER A 102 0.26 29.05 12.29
N LEU A 103 -0.93 29.18 12.85
CA LEU A 103 -2.14 29.53 12.10
C LEU A 103 -2.40 31.02 11.93
N GLU A 104 -1.50 31.89 12.37
CA GLU A 104 -1.51 33.34 12.04
C GLU A 104 -2.84 34.04 12.37
N GLY A 105 -3.39 33.77 13.55
CA GLY A 105 -4.65 34.32 14.01
C GLY A 105 -5.90 33.70 13.38
N THR A 106 -5.75 32.64 12.57
CA THR A 106 -6.87 31.88 11.98
C THR A 106 -7.29 30.66 12.78
N GLY A 107 -6.59 30.37 13.89
CA GLY A 107 -6.93 29.35 14.86
C GLY A 107 -8.04 29.75 15.83
N GLU A 108 -8.11 29.06 16.96
CA GLU A 108 -9.16 29.25 17.97
C GLU A 108 -8.76 28.74 19.36
N ASP A 109 -9.48 29.18 20.41
CA ASP A 109 -9.57 28.43 21.67
C ASP A 109 -10.68 27.36 21.53
N PRO A 110 -10.34 26.08 21.34
CA PRO A 110 -11.34 25.05 21.03
C PRO A 110 -12.30 24.87 22.21
N PRO A 111 -13.62 24.76 22.01
CA PRO A 111 -14.55 24.62 23.14
C PRO A 111 -14.32 23.34 23.95
N ALA A 112 -14.83 23.31 25.19
CA ALA A 112 -14.77 22.13 26.04
C ALA A 112 -15.45 20.94 25.34
N SER A 113 -14.66 19.90 25.05
CA SER A 113 -15.12 18.72 24.31
C SER A 113 -14.31 17.48 24.73
N PRO A 114 -14.80 16.26 24.46
CA PRO A 114 -14.02 15.04 24.68
C PRO A 114 -12.69 15.06 23.92
N LEU A 115 -12.67 15.63 22.71
CA LEU A 115 -11.45 15.78 21.90
C LEU A 115 -10.45 16.72 22.58
N ARG A 116 -10.90 17.86 23.10
CA ARG A 116 -10.04 18.79 23.87
C ARG A 116 -9.44 18.12 25.10
N LYS A 117 -10.23 17.32 25.83
CA LYS A 117 -9.74 16.58 26.99
C LYS A 117 -8.63 15.60 26.60
N ARG A 118 -8.85 14.81 25.55
CA ARG A 118 -7.86 13.86 25.03
C ARG A 118 -6.56 14.57 24.63
N LEU A 119 -6.67 15.66 23.86
CA LEU A 119 -5.48 16.42 23.47
C LEU A 119 -4.70 16.94 24.68
N LEU A 120 -5.40 17.45 25.70
CA LEU A 120 -4.74 17.90 26.93
C LEU A 120 -4.03 16.77 27.67
N ASP A 121 -4.59 15.57 27.68
CA ASP A 121 -3.99 14.40 28.30
C ASP A 121 -2.74 13.95 27.53
N ASP A 122 -2.79 13.95 26.18
CA ASP A 122 -1.64 13.69 25.31
C ASP A 122 -0.50 14.72 25.51
N LEU A 123 -0.83 16.03 25.52
CA LEU A 123 0.17 17.09 25.73
C LEU A 123 0.81 17.04 27.12
N ARG A 124 0.07 16.58 28.15
CA ARG A 124 0.60 16.36 29.51
C ARG A 124 1.54 15.16 29.55
N LEU A 125 1.21 14.10 28.81
CA LEU A 125 2.05 12.91 28.70
C LEU A 125 3.40 13.25 28.07
N GLU A 126 3.40 14.15 27.08
CA GLU A 126 4.59 14.74 26.46
C GLU A 126 5.28 15.84 27.31
N GLN A 127 4.83 16.05 28.56
CA GLN A 127 5.40 16.99 29.53
C GLN A 127 5.44 18.46 29.05
N ILE A 128 4.52 18.86 28.18
CA ILE A 128 4.42 20.25 27.71
C ILE A 128 3.93 21.14 28.87
N LYS A 129 4.63 22.26 29.09
CA LYS A 129 4.29 23.24 30.13
C LYS A 129 3.04 24.02 29.73
N ASP A 130 2.10 24.15 30.66
CA ASP A 130 0.84 24.90 30.52
C ASP A 130 0.07 24.71 29.19
N PRO A 131 -0.37 23.48 28.85
CA PRO A 131 -1.05 23.20 27.59
C PRO A 131 -2.32 24.03 27.34
N ASN A 132 -3.03 24.39 28.42
CA ASN A 132 -4.24 25.22 28.34
C ASN A 132 -3.98 26.66 27.90
N THR A 133 -2.77 27.17 28.14
CA THR A 133 -2.39 28.52 27.72
C THR A 133 -2.03 28.51 26.24
N MET A 134 -1.30 27.48 25.79
CA MET A 134 -0.99 27.30 24.38
C MET A 134 -2.24 27.18 23.52
N LEU A 135 -3.20 26.32 23.91
CA LEU A 135 -4.46 26.12 23.19
C LEU A 135 -5.35 27.37 23.11
N ARG A 136 -5.15 28.36 23.99
CA ARG A 136 -5.91 29.62 23.97
C ARG A 136 -5.40 30.61 22.94
N SER A 137 -4.22 30.36 22.36
CA SER A 137 -3.65 31.24 21.35
C SER A 137 -4.47 31.20 20.06
N PRO A 138 -4.75 32.35 19.42
CA PRO A 138 -5.42 32.39 18.12
C PRO A 138 -4.53 31.84 16.98
N ASP A 139 -3.25 31.55 17.25
CA ASP A 139 -2.33 30.89 16.31
C ASP A 139 -2.36 29.36 16.39
N THR A 140 -3.21 28.80 17.25
CA THR A 140 -3.28 27.36 17.50
C THR A 140 -4.70 26.84 17.28
N CYS A 141 -4.83 25.54 17.00
CA CYS A 141 -6.13 24.89 17.00
C CYS A 141 -6.01 23.39 17.32
N LEU A 142 -7.17 22.80 17.64
CA LEU A 142 -7.33 21.36 17.76
C LEU A 142 -7.82 20.80 16.43
N VAL A 143 -7.23 19.68 16.00
CA VAL A 143 -7.61 18.99 14.75
C VAL A 143 -7.88 17.50 14.98
N VAL A 144 -8.69 16.93 14.10
CA VAL A 144 -8.80 15.47 13.96
C VAL A 144 -7.82 15.03 12.89
N VAL A 145 -6.93 14.11 13.26
CA VAL A 145 -5.92 13.55 12.37
C VAL A 145 -6.37 12.15 11.98
N THR A 146 -6.45 11.89 10.69
CA THR A 146 -6.86 10.60 10.14
C THR A 146 -5.78 10.09 9.19
N ALA A 147 -5.44 8.82 9.30
CA ALA A 147 -4.61 8.15 8.30
C ALA A 147 -5.20 6.78 7.96
N TYR A 148 -4.84 6.27 6.80
CA TYR A 148 -5.30 4.98 6.31
C TYR A 148 -4.12 4.07 6.07
N ILE A 149 -4.07 2.98 6.83
CA ILE A 149 -2.98 2.01 6.75
C ILE A 149 -3.28 1.05 5.59
N PRO A 150 -2.45 1.04 4.53
CA PRO A 150 -2.67 0.18 3.37
C PRO A 150 -2.47 -1.30 3.70
N PRO A 151 -2.94 -2.23 2.86
CA PRO A 151 -2.48 -3.61 2.90
C PRO A 151 -0.96 -3.65 2.70
N ILE A 152 -0.30 -4.73 3.11
CA ILE A 152 1.14 -4.98 2.90
C ILE A 152 2.12 -3.96 3.50
N VAL A 153 1.62 -3.05 4.34
CA VAL A 153 2.45 -2.07 5.05
C VAL A 153 3.49 -2.78 5.92
N ARG A 154 4.71 -2.24 5.95
CA ARG A 154 5.78 -2.66 6.84
C ARG A 154 6.01 -1.60 7.90
N LYS A 155 6.50 -2.02 9.07
CA LYS A 155 6.89 -1.09 10.14
C LYS A 155 7.88 -0.05 9.60
N GLY A 156 7.59 1.22 9.85
CA GLY A 156 8.40 2.36 9.39
C GLY A 156 7.98 2.93 8.04
N ASP A 157 7.09 2.27 7.28
CA ASP A 157 6.54 2.82 6.05
C ASP A 157 5.83 4.16 6.32
N LYS A 158 5.96 5.07 5.36
CA LYS A 158 5.26 6.37 5.38
C LYS A 158 3.79 6.18 5.03
N MET A 159 2.94 7.03 5.59
CA MET A 159 1.52 7.14 5.23
C MET A 159 1.12 8.59 5.07
N ASP A 160 0.18 8.84 4.17
CA ASP A 160 -0.46 10.13 4.04
C ASP A 160 -1.41 10.36 5.21
N VAL A 161 -1.49 11.62 5.62
CA VAL A 161 -2.28 12.05 6.77
C VAL A 161 -3.26 13.11 6.32
N GLU A 162 -4.53 12.89 6.63
CA GLU A 162 -5.60 13.87 6.49
C GLU A 162 -5.77 14.63 7.81
N VAL A 163 -5.86 15.94 7.74
CA VAL A 163 -6.08 16.83 8.88
C VAL A 163 -7.36 17.61 8.64
N THR A 164 -8.31 17.51 9.57
CA THR A 164 -9.58 18.23 9.47
C THR A 164 -9.93 18.92 10.77
N LEU A 165 -10.51 20.11 10.68
CA LEU A 165 -11.12 20.75 11.85
C LEU A 165 -12.33 19.93 12.33
N PRO A 166 -12.53 19.78 13.65
CA PRO A 166 -13.69 19.09 14.21
C PRO A 166 -14.98 19.90 13.98
N ASP A 167 -16.12 19.20 14.03
CA ASP A 167 -17.43 19.85 13.96
C ASP A 167 -17.59 20.86 15.12
N GLY A 168 -18.07 22.06 14.80
CA GLY A 168 -18.24 23.16 15.77
C GLY A 168 -17.00 24.04 15.95
N SER A 169 -15.87 23.72 15.32
CA SER A 169 -14.68 24.59 15.28
C SER A 169 -14.97 25.95 14.63
N GLN A 170 -14.56 27.00 15.33
CA GLN A 170 -14.54 28.41 14.91
C GLN A 170 -13.24 28.80 14.19
N ALA A 171 -12.25 27.90 14.12
CA ALA A 171 -11.04 28.14 13.33
C ALA A 171 -11.41 28.36 11.86
N LYS A 172 -10.73 29.34 11.24
CA LYS A 172 -11.02 29.82 9.89
C LYS A 172 -10.24 29.04 8.83
N SER A 173 -8.99 28.68 9.12
CA SER A 173 -8.08 28.06 8.16
C SER A 173 -7.05 27.17 8.85
N LEU A 174 -6.55 26.17 8.12
CA LEU A 174 -5.36 25.38 8.46
C LEU A 174 -4.11 25.80 7.68
N ALA A 175 -4.20 26.84 6.83
CA ALA A 175 -3.09 27.32 6.00
C ALA A 175 -1.93 27.82 6.87
N GLY A 176 -0.69 27.49 6.47
CA GLY A 176 0.52 27.77 7.25
C GLY A 176 0.68 26.90 8.51
N GLY A 177 -0.29 26.04 8.80
CA GLY A 177 -0.31 25.22 10.00
C GLY A 177 0.73 24.11 10.00
N TRP A 178 1.31 23.86 11.18
CA TRP A 178 2.18 22.71 11.43
C TRP A 178 1.57 21.79 12.48
N LEU A 179 1.46 20.50 12.15
CA LEU A 179 0.98 19.46 13.07
C LEU A 179 2.13 18.97 13.95
N MET A 180 1.98 19.14 15.27
CA MET A 180 2.88 18.50 16.24
C MET A 180 2.73 16.98 16.24
N PRO A 181 3.75 16.21 16.69
CA PRO A 181 3.67 14.75 16.76
C PRO A 181 2.36 14.27 17.39
N CYS A 182 1.58 13.52 16.60
CA CYS A 182 0.26 13.06 16.95
C CYS A 182 0.21 11.54 16.86
N LEU A 183 -0.15 10.87 17.97
CA LEU A 183 -0.27 9.42 18.02
C LEU A 183 -1.60 8.97 17.39
N LEU A 184 -1.51 7.97 16.52
CA LEU A 184 -2.65 7.41 15.80
C LEU A 184 -2.94 6.00 16.32
N SER A 185 -4.22 5.75 16.59
CA SER A 185 -4.72 4.47 17.09
C SER A 185 -5.89 3.97 16.25
N GLU A 186 -6.15 2.67 16.29
CA GLU A 186 -7.37 2.10 15.71
C GLU A 186 -8.55 2.54 16.60
N HIS A 187 -9.41 3.42 16.08
CA HIS A 187 -10.60 3.86 16.81
C HIS A 187 -11.78 2.96 16.44
N ALA A 188 -12.14 2.03 17.33
CA ALA A 188 -13.43 1.36 17.23
C ALA A 188 -14.53 2.35 17.64
N LEU A 189 -15.29 2.86 16.67
CA LEU A 189 -16.50 3.64 16.94
C LEU A 189 -17.62 2.69 17.41
N LEU A 190 -17.53 2.19 18.64
CA LEU A 190 -18.60 1.46 19.31
C LEU A 190 -19.38 2.44 20.19
N GLU A 191 -20.62 2.75 19.77
CA GLU A 191 -21.72 3.15 20.66
C GLU A 191 -21.34 4.10 21.82
N GLY A 192 -20.67 5.21 21.51
CA GLY A 192 -20.41 6.29 22.48
C GLY A 192 -19.33 6.02 23.52
N GLN A 193 -18.59 4.91 23.45
CA GLN A 193 -17.39 4.68 24.28
C GLN A 193 -16.16 4.44 23.41
N VAL A 194 -15.24 5.41 23.43
CA VAL A 194 -13.92 5.29 22.80
C VAL A 194 -13.09 4.32 23.64
N ARG A 195 -12.82 3.13 23.11
CA ARG A 195 -11.74 2.26 23.63
C ARG A 195 -10.53 2.43 22.74
N GLU A 196 -9.42 2.84 23.34
CA GLU A 196 -8.14 3.01 22.64
C GLU A 196 -7.56 1.64 22.30
N GLY A 197 -7.39 1.38 21.00
CA GLY A 197 -6.48 0.35 20.53
C GLY A 197 -5.02 0.77 20.78
N SER A 198 -4.08 -0.15 20.58
CA SER A 198 -2.65 0.21 20.62
C SER A 198 -2.33 1.29 19.58
N ASN A 199 -1.47 2.24 19.95
CA ASN A 199 -0.96 3.23 19.00
C ASN A 199 -0.13 2.52 17.92
N ILE A 200 -0.54 2.67 16.67
CA ILE A 200 0.06 1.98 15.50
C ILE A 200 0.50 2.95 14.40
N GLY A 201 0.42 4.26 14.64
CA GLY A 201 1.01 5.27 13.78
C GLY A 201 1.36 6.55 14.53
N ILE A 202 2.21 7.37 13.91
CA ILE A 202 2.56 8.71 14.37
C ILE A 202 2.50 9.65 13.18
N ALA A 203 1.88 10.82 13.32
CA ALA A 203 1.79 11.85 12.28
C ALA A 203 2.44 13.16 12.71
N VAL A 204 3.14 13.83 11.79
CA VAL A 204 3.80 15.12 12.02
C VAL A 204 4.03 15.83 10.68
N GLY A 205 4.02 17.16 10.68
CA GLY A 205 4.52 17.95 9.53
C GLY A 205 3.65 19.14 9.12
N PRO A 206 4.05 19.83 8.04
CA PRO A 206 3.34 21.01 7.53
C PRO A 206 2.06 20.61 6.80
N ILE A 207 0.99 21.38 7.01
CA ILE A 207 -0.33 21.09 6.45
C ILE A 207 -0.47 21.76 5.09
N LEU A 208 -0.63 20.93 4.05
CA LEU A 208 -1.02 21.39 2.72
C LEU A 208 -2.55 21.42 2.62
N VAL A 209 -3.11 22.62 2.46
CA VAL A 209 -4.55 22.84 2.45
C VAL A 209 -5.18 22.48 1.10
N ASN A 210 -6.36 21.85 1.12
CA ASN A 210 -7.01 21.35 -0.11
C ASN A 210 -7.41 22.48 -1.07
N SER A 211 -7.76 23.66 -0.55
CA SER A 211 -8.12 24.83 -1.37
C SER A 211 -6.99 25.31 -2.29
N LEU A 212 -5.73 25.00 -1.99
CA LEU A 212 -4.58 25.40 -2.82
C LEU A 212 -4.41 24.49 -4.03
N THR A 213 -4.94 23.27 -3.96
CA THR A 213 -4.57 22.19 -4.88
C THR A 213 -5.74 21.53 -5.60
N ASN A 214 -6.98 21.82 -5.18
CA ASN A 214 -8.17 21.32 -5.83
C ASN A 214 -9.08 22.47 -6.27
N SER A 215 -9.14 22.66 -7.60
CA SER A 215 -9.89 23.72 -8.28
C SER A 215 -11.41 23.66 -8.01
N GLU A 216 -11.95 22.49 -7.68
CA GLU A 216 -13.36 22.29 -7.30
C GLU A 216 -13.64 22.69 -5.84
N SER A 217 -12.60 22.86 -5.03
CA SER A 217 -12.68 23.10 -3.58
C SER A 217 -12.26 24.51 -3.16
N LYS A 218 -12.42 25.52 -4.03
CA LYS A 218 -12.20 26.95 -3.70
C LYS A 218 -13.21 27.52 -2.66
N SER A 219 -13.91 26.66 -1.93
CA SER A 219 -14.85 27.04 -0.88
C SER A 219 -14.15 27.16 0.47
N SER A 220 -14.76 27.88 1.41
CA SER A 220 -14.28 27.98 2.80
C SER A 220 -14.08 26.62 3.48
N ALA A 221 -14.74 25.56 3.00
CA ALA A 221 -14.55 24.19 3.48
C ALA A 221 -13.17 23.62 3.11
N GLY A 222 -12.60 24.02 1.97
CA GLY A 222 -11.27 23.61 1.53
C GLY A 222 -10.15 24.15 2.41
N LEU A 223 -10.38 25.27 3.12
CA LEU A 223 -9.43 25.85 4.09
C LEU A 223 -9.42 25.13 5.44
N LYS A 224 -10.49 24.39 5.74
CA LYS A 224 -10.68 23.65 7.00
C LYS A 224 -10.20 22.20 6.94
N LYS A 225 -9.65 21.79 5.80
CA LYS A 225 -9.14 20.45 5.53
C LYS A 225 -7.80 20.54 4.81
N GLY A 226 -6.86 19.70 5.19
CA GLY A 226 -5.58 19.58 4.53
C GLY A 226 -5.01 18.17 4.62
N VAL A 227 -3.86 18.00 4.00
CA VAL A 227 -3.11 16.75 3.96
C VAL A 227 -1.65 17.01 4.33
N ILE A 228 -0.97 16.00 4.86
CA ILE A 228 0.47 15.99 5.07
C ILE A 228 1.04 14.81 4.27
N PRO A 229 1.55 15.04 3.05
CA PRO A 229 2.04 13.98 2.17
C PRO A 229 3.21 13.23 2.80
N GLY A 230 3.03 11.93 3.06
CA GLY A 230 4.03 11.10 3.75
C GLY A 230 4.39 11.54 5.18
N GLY A 231 3.54 12.36 5.82
CA GLY A 231 3.77 12.89 7.18
C GLY A 231 3.52 11.88 8.30
N GLY A 232 2.90 10.75 7.99
CA GLY A 232 2.67 9.65 8.92
C GLY A 232 3.74 8.57 8.83
N ARG A 233 3.98 7.86 9.93
CA ARG A 233 4.84 6.68 10.01
C ARG A 233 4.12 5.54 10.70
N TYR A 234 4.14 4.36 10.08
CA TYR A 234 3.54 3.15 10.66
C TYR A 234 4.44 2.56 11.73
N THR A 235 3.89 2.27 12.91
CA THR A 235 4.67 1.75 14.07
C THR A 235 4.26 0.36 14.53
N GLY A 236 3.16 -0.19 13.96
CA GLY A 236 2.69 -1.55 14.22
C GLY A 236 3.51 -2.64 13.55
N ASP A 237 3.01 -3.87 13.62
CA ASP A 237 3.63 -5.06 13.03
C ASP A 237 3.35 -5.18 11.52
N ASP A 238 4.26 -5.81 10.78
CA ASP A 238 4.13 -5.97 9.32
C ASP A 238 2.81 -6.66 8.95
N ARG A 239 2.08 -6.04 8.03
CA ARG A 239 0.76 -6.50 7.62
C ARG A 239 0.86 -7.48 6.47
N VAL A 240 0.68 -8.77 6.75
CA VAL A 240 0.66 -9.82 5.70
C VAL A 240 -0.72 -9.99 5.07
N LEU A 241 -0.76 -10.54 3.85
CA LEU A 241 -2.03 -10.81 3.17
C LEU A 241 -2.62 -12.14 3.68
N THR A 242 -3.86 -12.16 4.17
CA THR A 242 -4.58 -13.40 4.47
C THR A 242 -5.48 -13.84 3.31
N VAL A 243 -5.39 -15.11 2.92
CA VAL A 243 -6.25 -15.72 1.89
C VAL A 243 -7.07 -16.83 2.51
N ALA A 244 -8.39 -16.80 2.29
CA ALA A 244 -9.31 -17.82 2.79
C ALA A 244 -9.49 -18.94 1.78
N ILE A 245 -9.68 -20.16 2.25
CA ILE A 245 -10.05 -21.31 1.43
C ILE A 245 -11.58 -21.42 1.41
N ARG A 246 -12.14 -21.70 0.22
CA ARG A 246 -13.59 -21.89 0.04
C ARG A 246 -14.08 -23.02 0.93
N ASN A 247 -15.27 -22.85 1.51
CA ASN A 247 -15.86 -23.74 2.51
C ASN A 247 -15.79 -25.22 2.12
N ASP A 248 -16.11 -25.53 0.86
CA ASP A 248 -16.13 -26.89 0.31
C ASP A 248 -14.76 -27.59 0.22
N TYR A 249 -13.68 -26.87 0.49
CA TYR A 249 -12.31 -27.36 0.35
C TYR A 249 -11.45 -27.12 1.61
N ARG A 250 -12.06 -26.72 2.74
CA ARG A 250 -11.38 -26.36 4.00
C ARG A 250 -10.80 -27.57 4.75
N THR A 251 -9.76 -28.16 4.18
CA THR A 251 -9.01 -29.26 4.78
C THR A 251 -7.54 -28.89 4.92
N VAL A 252 -6.88 -29.47 5.92
CA VAL A 252 -5.41 -29.29 6.11
C VAL A 252 -4.66 -29.72 4.85
N ARG A 253 -5.10 -30.80 4.18
CA ARG A 253 -4.46 -31.27 2.95
C ARG A 253 -4.52 -30.20 1.85
N MET A 254 -5.70 -29.61 1.59
CA MET A 254 -5.83 -28.56 0.58
C MET A 254 -5.01 -27.32 0.95
N SER A 255 -5.07 -26.86 2.20
CA SER A 255 -4.34 -25.67 2.63
C SER A 255 -2.83 -25.84 2.50
N THR A 256 -2.29 -26.97 2.95
CA THR A 256 -0.86 -27.30 2.78
C THR A 256 -0.48 -27.44 1.31
N THR A 257 -1.28 -28.11 0.48
CA THR A 257 -1.00 -28.24 -0.97
C THR A 257 -0.96 -26.88 -1.66
N ILE A 258 -1.92 -25.99 -1.40
CA ILE A 258 -1.92 -24.64 -1.98
C ILE A 258 -0.72 -23.84 -1.46
N ALA A 259 -0.44 -23.89 -0.16
CA ALA A 259 0.68 -23.16 0.43
C ALA A 259 2.03 -23.61 -0.12
N ASP A 260 2.25 -24.93 -0.25
CA ASP A 260 3.46 -25.48 -0.82
C ASP A 260 3.60 -25.13 -2.30
N ARG A 261 2.51 -25.14 -3.06
CA ARG A 261 2.52 -24.78 -4.49
C ARG A 261 2.90 -23.32 -4.70
N ILE A 262 2.27 -22.41 -3.95
CA ILE A 262 2.59 -20.98 -3.99
C ILE A 262 4.03 -20.76 -3.49
N GLY A 263 4.40 -21.36 -2.36
CA GLY A 263 5.72 -21.21 -1.73
C GLY A 263 6.87 -21.78 -2.56
N HIS A 264 6.62 -22.77 -3.42
CA HIS A 264 7.61 -23.27 -4.36
C HIS A 264 7.90 -22.27 -5.49
N ARG A 265 6.88 -21.54 -5.96
CA ARG A 265 7.03 -20.49 -6.98
C ARG A 265 7.54 -19.18 -6.39
N PHE A 266 7.11 -18.85 -5.18
CA PHE A 266 7.40 -17.60 -4.48
C PHE A 266 8.06 -17.91 -3.14
N TYR A 267 9.37 -17.67 -3.11
CA TYR A 267 10.21 -17.78 -1.93
C TYR A 267 11.17 -16.59 -1.90
N ASP A 268 11.75 -16.38 -0.74
CA ASP A 268 12.74 -15.34 -0.47
C ASP A 268 13.87 -15.96 0.38
N TYR A 269 14.94 -15.23 0.63
CA TYR A 269 16.03 -15.65 1.50
C TYR A 269 16.10 -14.72 2.70
N ASP A 270 16.08 -15.28 3.91
CA ASP A 270 16.28 -14.49 5.12
C ASP A 270 17.74 -13.99 5.22
N ARG A 271 18.04 -13.10 6.18
CA ARG A 271 19.39 -12.52 6.40
C ARG A 271 20.49 -13.58 6.56
N GLY A 272 20.13 -14.79 7.00
CA GLY A 272 21.04 -15.94 7.10
C GLY A 272 21.18 -16.78 5.82
N GLY A 273 20.60 -16.35 4.69
CA GLY A 273 20.63 -17.08 3.42
C GLY A 273 19.70 -18.31 3.37
N ILE A 274 18.80 -18.45 4.35
CA ILE A 274 17.87 -19.58 4.42
C ILE A 274 16.63 -19.28 3.58
N GLN A 275 16.29 -20.20 2.68
CA GLN A 275 15.09 -20.09 1.85
C GLN A 275 13.82 -20.11 2.71
N ARG A 276 13.00 -19.07 2.57
CA ARG A 276 11.71 -18.89 3.24
C ARG A 276 10.60 -18.85 2.20
N LYS A 277 9.63 -19.75 2.31
CA LYS A 277 8.42 -19.73 1.47
C LYS A 277 7.61 -18.47 1.79
N LEU A 278 7.05 -17.83 0.78
CA LEU A 278 6.25 -16.62 0.95
C LEU A 278 4.75 -16.91 1.18
N CYS A 279 4.40 -18.19 1.35
CA CYS A 279 3.05 -18.63 1.68
C CYS A 279 3.10 -19.71 2.76
N GLU A 280 2.27 -19.54 3.81
CA GLU A 280 2.14 -20.50 4.90
C GLU A 280 0.68 -20.80 5.21
N ALA A 281 0.36 -22.09 5.39
CA ALA A 281 -0.95 -22.50 5.87
C ALA A 281 -1.02 -22.34 7.39
N LYS A 282 -1.74 -21.33 7.88
CA LYS A 282 -1.96 -21.13 9.33
C LYS A 282 -3.09 -22.00 9.88
N SER A 283 -4.06 -22.35 9.04
CA SER A 283 -5.14 -23.27 9.39
C SER A 283 -5.62 -24.06 8.17
N ASN A 284 -6.64 -24.90 8.34
CA ASN A 284 -7.34 -25.55 7.23
C ASN A 284 -8.17 -24.57 6.38
N ALA A 285 -8.36 -23.33 6.83
CA ALA A 285 -9.22 -22.34 6.20
C ALA A 285 -8.49 -21.06 5.78
N HIS A 286 -7.28 -20.80 6.28
CA HIS A 286 -6.54 -19.55 6.06
C HIS A 286 -5.08 -19.80 5.72
N LEU A 287 -4.60 -19.05 4.73
CA LEU A 287 -3.22 -18.96 4.29
C LEU A 287 -2.72 -17.54 4.57
N GLU A 288 -1.48 -17.42 5.03
CA GLU A 288 -0.77 -16.14 5.09
C GLU A 288 0.18 -16.04 3.90
N LEU A 289 0.13 -14.89 3.23
CA LEU A 289 0.91 -14.54 2.06
C LEU A 289 1.76 -13.32 2.37
N VAL A 290 3.07 -13.48 2.27
CA VAL A 290 4.00 -12.38 2.17
C VAL A 290 4.13 -12.03 0.69
N VAL A 291 4.02 -10.74 0.36
CA VAL A 291 4.19 -10.29 -1.04
C VAL A 291 5.66 -10.30 -1.40
N HIS A 292 5.97 -10.96 -2.51
CA HIS A 292 7.32 -10.97 -3.07
C HIS A 292 7.72 -9.55 -3.50
N ASP A 293 8.96 -9.12 -3.21
CA ASP A 293 9.40 -7.73 -3.39
C ASP A 293 9.16 -7.18 -4.80
N ARG A 294 9.40 -7.99 -5.84
CA ARG A 294 9.08 -7.66 -7.25
C ARG A 294 7.63 -7.19 -7.49
N TYR A 295 6.68 -7.66 -6.69
CA TYR A 295 5.27 -7.29 -6.82
C TYR A 295 4.83 -6.28 -5.75
N ARG A 296 5.75 -5.76 -4.92
CA ARG A 296 5.39 -4.90 -3.79
C ARG A 296 4.66 -3.64 -4.22
N ASP A 297 5.05 -3.05 -5.35
CA ASP A 297 4.44 -1.84 -5.92
C ASP A 297 3.28 -2.14 -6.88
N ASN A 298 2.93 -3.43 -7.06
CA ASN A 298 1.72 -3.89 -7.74
C ASN A 298 1.22 -5.21 -7.13
N TYR A 299 0.83 -5.20 -5.85
CA TYR A 299 0.32 -6.40 -5.19
C TYR A 299 -0.98 -6.95 -5.82
N PRO A 300 -1.86 -6.15 -6.47
CA PRO A 300 -2.99 -6.71 -7.22
C PRO A 300 -2.55 -7.69 -8.30
N ARG A 301 -1.45 -7.41 -9.01
CA ARG A 301 -0.86 -8.35 -9.97
C ARG A 301 -0.39 -9.64 -9.32
N TYR A 302 0.23 -9.58 -8.13
CA TYR A 302 0.64 -10.77 -7.37
C TYR A 302 -0.55 -11.70 -7.10
N LEU A 303 -1.67 -11.13 -6.69
CA LEU A 303 -2.91 -11.88 -6.43
C LEU A 303 -3.51 -12.45 -7.72
N GLN A 304 -3.46 -11.71 -8.84
CA GLN A 304 -3.87 -12.24 -10.14
C GLN A 304 -2.99 -13.43 -10.55
N CYS A 305 -1.67 -13.32 -10.40
CA CYS A 305 -0.72 -14.40 -10.71
C CYS A 305 -1.01 -15.65 -9.87
N ILE A 306 -1.17 -15.51 -8.54
CA ILE A 306 -1.53 -16.63 -7.66
C ILE A 306 -2.85 -17.29 -8.07
N ARG A 307 -3.88 -16.50 -8.45
CA ARG A 307 -5.17 -17.03 -8.88
C ARG A 307 -5.08 -17.85 -10.18
N HIS A 308 -4.11 -17.57 -11.04
CA HIS A 308 -3.89 -18.26 -12.31
C HIS A 308 -2.84 -19.38 -12.24
N MET A 309 -2.32 -19.68 -11.05
CA MET A 309 -1.41 -20.79 -10.84
C MET A 309 -2.14 -22.14 -10.90
N ALA A 310 -1.55 -23.11 -11.59
CA ALA A 310 -2.06 -24.48 -11.61
C ALA A 310 -1.87 -25.15 -10.23
N LEU A 311 -2.95 -25.74 -9.69
CA LEU A 311 -2.96 -26.43 -8.40
C LEU A 311 -2.09 -27.68 -8.45
N THR A 312 -2.34 -28.56 -9.41
CA THR A 312 -1.57 -29.78 -9.66
C THR A 312 -1.72 -30.14 -11.13
N GLU A 313 -0.62 -30.52 -11.77
CA GLU A 313 -0.59 -30.94 -13.17
C GLU A 313 0.55 -31.95 -13.36
N THR A 314 0.30 -32.98 -14.15
CA THR A 314 1.35 -33.89 -14.63
C THR A 314 2.22 -33.18 -15.68
N PRO A 315 3.45 -33.67 -15.95
CA PRO A 315 4.30 -33.10 -16.99
C PRO A 315 3.62 -33.05 -18.37
N VAL A 316 2.80 -34.04 -18.71
CA VAL A 316 2.05 -34.11 -19.98
C VAL A 316 0.95 -33.05 -20.03
N GLU A 317 0.15 -32.94 -18.97
CA GLU A 317 -0.91 -31.91 -18.89
C GLU A 317 -0.33 -30.49 -18.92
N LYS A 318 0.81 -30.29 -18.24
CA LYS A 318 1.54 -29.03 -18.31
C LYS A 318 1.96 -28.72 -19.73
N HIS A 319 2.59 -29.67 -20.43
CA HIS A 319 3.01 -29.47 -21.82
C HIS A 319 1.83 -29.13 -22.74
N MET A 320 0.72 -29.86 -22.65
CA MET A 320 -0.50 -29.56 -23.41
C MET A 320 -1.06 -28.17 -23.08
N ARG A 321 -1.08 -27.78 -21.81
CA ARG A 321 -1.52 -26.45 -21.38
C ARG A 321 -0.59 -25.36 -21.94
N MET A 322 0.72 -25.57 -21.95
CA MET A 322 1.69 -24.61 -22.52
C MET A 322 1.43 -24.39 -24.01
N GLN A 323 1.14 -25.44 -24.79
CA GLN A 323 0.75 -25.31 -26.20
C GLN A 323 -0.55 -24.52 -26.38
N GLN A 324 -1.57 -24.81 -25.57
CA GLN A 324 -2.83 -24.04 -25.60
C GLN A 324 -2.61 -22.56 -25.25
N LEU A 325 -1.71 -22.27 -24.33
CA LEU A 325 -1.37 -20.90 -23.94
C LEU A 325 -0.56 -20.19 -25.02
N GLU A 326 0.25 -20.91 -25.79
CA GLU A 326 0.98 -20.39 -26.96
C GLU A 326 0.01 -19.94 -28.06
N ASP A 327 -1.04 -20.69 -28.34
CA ASP A 327 -2.07 -20.23 -29.27
C ASP A 327 -2.85 -19.05 -28.67
N ALA A 328 -3.26 -19.16 -27.41
CA ALA A 328 -4.10 -18.15 -26.76
C ALA A 328 -3.39 -16.81 -26.51
N ILE A 329 -2.07 -16.78 -26.34
CA ILE A 329 -1.34 -15.53 -26.11
C ILE A 329 -1.32 -14.67 -27.37
N GLN A 330 -1.45 -15.26 -28.56
CA GLN A 330 -1.40 -14.54 -29.84
C GLN A 330 -2.63 -13.68 -30.13
N PHE A 331 -3.74 -13.90 -29.41
CA PHE A 331 -5.01 -13.19 -29.65
C PHE A 331 -5.33 -12.25 -28.48
N GLY A 332 -5.62 -10.98 -28.78
CA GLY A 332 -5.88 -9.94 -27.79
C GLY A 332 -6.91 -10.36 -26.72
N PRO A 333 -8.12 -10.82 -27.10
CA PRO A 333 -9.16 -11.22 -26.14
C PRO A 333 -8.76 -12.33 -25.15
N THR A 334 -7.85 -13.23 -25.51
CA THR A 334 -7.39 -14.33 -24.66
C THR A 334 -6.03 -14.07 -24.02
N SER A 335 -5.27 -13.10 -24.53
CA SER A 335 -3.88 -12.83 -24.16
C SER A 335 -3.71 -12.53 -22.67
N GLN A 336 -4.61 -11.78 -22.04
CA GLN A 336 -4.48 -11.44 -20.62
C GLN A 336 -4.49 -12.67 -19.72
N LYS A 337 -5.46 -13.57 -19.93
CA LYS A 337 -5.57 -14.81 -19.14
C LYS A 337 -4.42 -15.77 -19.46
N ALA A 338 -3.97 -15.79 -20.72
CA ALA A 338 -2.83 -16.60 -21.13
C ALA A 338 -1.54 -16.12 -20.45
N ALA A 339 -1.26 -14.82 -20.51
CA ALA A 339 -0.09 -14.18 -19.91
C ALA A 339 -0.01 -14.42 -18.39
N LEU A 340 -1.12 -14.26 -17.67
CA LEU A 340 -1.17 -14.51 -16.23
C LEU A 340 -0.88 -15.98 -15.87
N GLN A 341 -1.34 -16.94 -16.67
CA GLN A 341 -1.04 -18.36 -16.45
C GLN A 341 0.41 -18.71 -16.79
N LEU A 342 0.98 -18.07 -17.81
CA LEU A 342 2.40 -18.22 -18.16
C LEU A 342 3.30 -17.60 -17.08
N GLU A 343 2.95 -16.42 -16.57
CA GLU A 343 3.63 -15.78 -15.44
C GLU A 343 3.58 -16.66 -14.17
N ALA A 344 2.42 -17.26 -13.90
CA ALA A 344 2.23 -18.15 -12.77
C ALA A 344 3.01 -19.48 -12.92
N ALA A 345 3.26 -19.93 -14.16
CA ALA A 345 4.14 -21.06 -14.45
C ALA A 345 5.62 -20.74 -14.14
N GLY A 346 5.99 -19.45 -14.04
CA GLY A 346 7.34 -19.02 -13.71
C GLY A 346 8.28 -19.09 -14.91
N PRO A 347 9.55 -19.50 -14.73
CA PRO A 347 10.56 -19.53 -15.80
C PRO A 347 10.13 -20.32 -17.04
N ASP A 348 9.33 -21.38 -16.87
CA ASP A 348 8.83 -22.20 -17.97
C ASP A 348 7.87 -21.44 -18.90
N GLY A 349 7.28 -20.34 -18.43
CA GLY A 349 6.43 -19.44 -19.21
C GLY A 349 7.18 -18.54 -20.18
N ILE A 350 8.46 -18.26 -19.91
CA ILE A 350 9.25 -17.26 -20.64
C ILE A 350 9.31 -17.54 -22.14
N PRO A 351 9.60 -18.77 -22.62
CA PRO A 351 9.69 -19.02 -24.06
C PRO A 351 8.40 -18.68 -24.82
N VAL A 352 7.25 -19.03 -24.25
CA VAL A 352 5.94 -18.76 -24.87
C VAL A 352 5.60 -17.27 -24.84
N LEU A 353 5.93 -16.58 -23.74
CA LEU A 353 5.75 -15.13 -23.65
C LEU A 353 6.61 -14.39 -24.69
N LYS A 354 7.83 -14.84 -24.98
CA LYS A 354 8.66 -14.28 -26.06
C LYS A 354 8.03 -14.42 -27.43
N LEU A 355 7.33 -15.53 -27.70
CA LEU A 355 6.55 -15.69 -28.93
C LEU A 355 5.39 -14.68 -28.99
N GLY A 356 4.79 -14.36 -27.84
CA GLY A 356 3.75 -13.33 -27.74
C GLY A 356 4.26 -11.91 -28.01
N LEU A 357 5.53 -11.59 -27.73
CA LEU A 357 6.15 -10.31 -28.10
C LEU A 357 6.21 -10.09 -29.62
N ALA A 358 6.27 -11.17 -30.39
CA ALA A 358 6.26 -11.13 -31.86
C ALA A 358 4.84 -11.18 -32.46
N SER A 359 3.79 -11.15 -31.63
CA SER A 359 2.41 -11.15 -32.11
C SER A 359 2.08 -9.90 -32.92
N LYS A 360 1.16 -10.03 -33.87
CA LYS A 360 0.56 -8.87 -34.57
C LYS A 360 -0.36 -8.06 -33.66
N SER A 361 -0.98 -8.71 -32.67
CA SER A 361 -1.88 -8.05 -31.72
C SER A 361 -1.11 -7.13 -30.76
N PRO A 362 -1.37 -5.81 -30.74
CA PRO A 362 -0.80 -4.91 -29.75
C PRO A 362 -1.15 -5.32 -28.31
N GLU A 363 -2.38 -5.78 -28.06
CA GLU A 363 -2.80 -6.28 -26.73
C GLU A 363 -1.96 -7.51 -26.32
N ALA A 364 -1.74 -8.46 -27.24
CA ALA A 364 -0.91 -9.64 -26.98
C ALA A 364 0.54 -9.29 -26.66
N ARG A 365 1.15 -8.37 -27.43
CA ARG A 365 2.52 -7.90 -27.18
C ARG A 365 2.63 -7.26 -25.81
N PHE A 366 1.72 -6.34 -25.48
CA PHE A 366 1.66 -5.68 -24.19
C PHE A 366 1.52 -6.67 -23.03
N ARG A 367 0.56 -7.60 -23.10
CA ARG A 367 0.34 -8.61 -22.03
C ARG A 367 1.54 -9.52 -21.83
N SER A 368 2.21 -9.89 -22.92
CA SER A 368 3.41 -10.71 -22.88
C SER A 368 4.57 -9.97 -22.22
N ALA A 369 4.79 -8.71 -22.61
CA ALA A 369 5.82 -7.85 -22.04
C ALA A 369 5.57 -7.58 -20.55
N GLU A 370 4.32 -7.32 -20.17
CA GLU A 370 3.92 -7.13 -18.77
C GLU A 370 4.25 -8.37 -17.92
N ALA A 371 3.90 -9.57 -18.39
CA ALA A 371 4.23 -10.80 -17.69
C ALA A 371 5.74 -11.07 -17.60
N LEU A 372 6.50 -10.82 -18.68
CA LEU A 372 7.96 -10.97 -18.68
C LEU A 372 8.63 -10.05 -17.65
N ALA A 373 8.13 -8.82 -17.50
CA ALA A 373 8.61 -7.89 -16.49
C ALA A 373 8.51 -8.44 -15.06
N TYR A 374 7.34 -9.00 -14.70
CA TYR A 374 7.13 -9.65 -13.41
C TYR A 374 7.84 -11.02 -13.28
N LEU A 375 8.35 -11.59 -14.37
CA LEU A 375 9.29 -12.71 -14.34
C LEU A 375 10.75 -12.27 -14.24
N GLY A 376 11.04 -10.98 -14.33
CA GLY A 376 12.40 -10.43 -14.31
C GLY A 376 13.15 -10.58 -15.61
N ASN A 377 12.43 -10.65 -16.72
CA ASN A 377 12.99 -10.66 -18.05
C ASN A 377 12.74 -9.31 -18.74
N GLY A 378 13.80 -8.69 -19.25
CA GLY A 378 13.76 -7.37 -19.88
C GLY A 378 13.44 -7.36 -21.38
N ASP A 379 13.18 -8.51 -22.01
CA ASP A 379 13.03 -8.58 -23.48
C ASP A 379 11.78 -7.83 -23.99
N GLY A 380 10.84 -7.50 -23.10
CA GLY A 380 9.62 -6.73 -23.41
C GLY A 380 9.71 -5.23 -23.11
N VAL A 381 10.85 -4.70 -22.65
CA VAL A 381 10.96 -3.29 -22.19
C VAL A 381 10.53 -2.29 -23.26
N GLU A 382 10.99 -2.47 -24.51
CA GLU A 382 10.64 -1.55 -25.60
C GLU A 382 9.13 -1.54 -25.91
N ILE A 383 8.49 -2.72 -25.85
CA ILE A 383 7.04 -2.85 -26.03
C ILE A 383 6.29 -2.15 -24.88
N LEU A 384 6.78 -2.25 -23.64
CA LEU A 384 6.18 -1.54 -22.50
C LEU A 384 6.31 -0.03 -22.66
N LYS A 385 7.47 0.45 -23.11
CA LYS A 385 7.71 1.87 -23.40
C LYS A 385 6.75 2.39 -24.46
N GLU A 386 6.68 1.71 -25.61
CA GLU A 386 5.76 2.05 -26.71
C GLU A 386 4.30 2.03 -26.23
N SER A 387 3.90 0.98 -25.50
CA SER A 387 2.54 0.86 -24.95
C SER A 387 2.22 1.98 -23.95
N ALA A 388 3.20 2.43 -23.16
CA ALA A 388 3.02 3.53 -22.23
C ALA A 388 2.83 4.88 -22.91
N ALA A 389 3.59 5.12 -23.98
CA ALA A 389 3.47 6.33 -24.79
C ALA A 389 2.12 6.35 -25.54
N GLN A 390 1.87 5.31 -26.35
CA GLN A 390 0.84 5.34 -27.39
C GLN A 390 -0.57 4.97 -26.89
N GLU A 391 -0.69 4.09 -25.90
CA GLU A 391 -1.99 3.57 -25.48
C GLU A 391 -2.33 3.95 -24.02
N PRO A 392 -3.16 4.99 -23.80
CA PRO A 392 -3.57 5.43 -22.47
C PRO A 392 -4.13 4.32 -21.59
N ALA A 393 -4.76 3.29 -22.15
CA ALA A 393 -5.31 2.17 -21.39
C ALA A 393 -4.23 1.21 -20.84
N PHE A 394 -3.08 1.11 -21.50
CA PHE A 394 -1.97 0.26 -21.07
C PHE A 394 -0.98 1.02 -20.17
N ARG A 395 -0.90 2.35 -20.31
CA ARG A 395 0.06 3.24 -19.64
C ARG A 395 0.36 2.95 -18.17
N ILE A 396 -0.64 2.93 -17.30
CA ILE A 396 -0.44 2.72 -15.86
C ILE A 396 0.23 1.36 -15.56
N TYR A 397 -0.15 0.32 -16.31
CA TYR A 397 0.36 -1.04 -16.14
C TYR A 397 1.75 -1.19 -16.75
N SER A 398 2.01 -0.55 -17.90
CA SER A 398 3.34 -0.50 -18.50
C SER A 398 4.36 0.17 -17.59
N LEU A 399 4.03 1.34 -17.03
CA LEU A 399 4.92 2.05 -16.12
C LEU A 399 5.19 1.25 -14.83
N ALA A 400 4.17 0.58 -14.28
CA ALA A 400 4.34 -0.30 -13.13
C ALA A 400 5.18 -1.54 -13.47
N ALA A 401 5.03 -2.11 -14.66
CA ALA A 401 5.84 -3.24 -15.13
C ALA A 401 7.31 -2.83 -15.33
N LEU A 402 7.58 -1.67 -15.93
CA LEU A 402 8.93 -1.11 -16.05
C LEU A 402 9.58 -0.91 -14.67
N ALA A 403 8.83 -0.37 -13.70
CA ALA A 403 9.31 -0.22 -12.32
C ALA A 403 9.64 -1.55 -11.61
N ALA A 404 9.05 -2.67 -12.05
CA ALA A 404 9.28 -3.99 -11.48
C ALA A 404 10.57 -4.66 -11.98
N ILE A 405 11.26 -4.08 -12.97
CA ILE A 405 12.54 -4.57 -13.51
C ILE A 405 13.66 -3.55 -13.25
N PRO A 406 14.45 -3.70 -12.17
CA PRO A 406 15.57 -2.80 -11.90
C PRO A 406 16.78 -3.12 -12.80
N ASN A 407 16.69 -2.80 -14.09
CA ASN A 407 17.79 -2.88 -15.06
C ASN A 407 18.01 -1.54 -15.80
N SER A 408 19.14 -1.45 -16.51
CA SER A 408 19.51 -0.27 -17.32
C SER A 408 18.43 0.08 -18.34
N ASP A 409 17.94 -0.93 -19.05
CA ASP A 409 17.04 -0.72 -20.20
C ASP A 409 15.69 -0.16 -19.75
N SER A 410 15.16 -0.64 -18.61
CA SER A 410 13.92 -0.09 -18.05
C SER A 410 14.13 1.31 -17.49
N ALA A 411 15.29 1.59 -16.88
CA ALA A 411 15.64 2.93 -16.44
C ALA A 411 15.71 3.90 -17.62
N GLU A 412 16.40 3.53 -18.71
CA GLU A 412 16.49 4.32 -19.95
C GLU A 412 15.11 4.55 -20.57
N ALA A 413 14.29 3.50 -20.71
CA ALA A 413 12.92 3.63 -21.19
C ALA A 413 12.06 4.58 -20.34
N LEU A 414 12.22 4.56 -19.02
CA LEU A 414 11.52 5.49 -18.13
C LEU A 414 12.05 6.93 -18.26
N ARG A 415 13.35 7.13 -18.49
CA ARG A 415 13.91 8.46 -18.76
C ARG A 415 13.37 9.04 -20.07
N GLU A 416 13.34 8.26 -21.14
CA GLU A 416 12.74 8.68 -22.42
C GLU A 416 11.26 9.07 -22.27
N LEU A 417 10.49 8.34 -21.45
CA LEU A 417 9.08 8.66 -21.20
C LEU A 417 8.88 9.96 -20.38
N MET A 418 9.92 10.51 -19.75
CA MET A 418 9.89 11.82 -19.10
C MET A 418 9.87 12.99 -20.10
N ASP A 419 10.22 12.73 -21.36
CA ASP A 419 10.13 13.65 -22.51
C ASP A 419 8.86 13.43 -23.36
N HIS A 420 7.84 12.77 -22.82
CA HIS A 420 6.59 12.54 -23.53
C HIS A 420 5.67 13.79 -23.47
N GLU A 421 4.86 14.07 -24.51
CA GLU A 421 3.93 15.22 -24.53
C GLU A 421 2.90 15.23 -23.37
N SER A 422 2.50 14.05 -22.92
CA SER A 422 1.49 13.88 -21.88
C SER A 422 2.09 13.98 -20.46
N LEU A 423 1.63 14.96 -19.68
CA LEU A 423 2.09 15.17 -18.31
C LEU A 423 1.96 13.95 -17.39
N GLU A 424 0.88 13.16 -17.54
CA GLU A 424 0.70 11.95 -16.73
C GLU A 424 1.70 10.85 -17.08
N THR A 425 2.18 10.80 -18.34
CA THR A 425 3.23 9.88 -18.75
C THR A 425 4.55 10.32 -18.13
N ARG A 426 4.87 11.61 -18.22
CA ARG A 426 6.13 12.17 -17.69
C ARG A 426 6.28 11.95 -16.19
N TYR A 427 5.27 12.37 -15.42
CA TYR A 427 5.29 12.17 -13.97
C TYR A 427 5.12 10.70 -13.58
N GLY A 428 4.32 9.93 -14.34
CA GLY A 428 4.19 8.50 -14.15
C GLY A 428 5.53 7.76 -14.31
N ALA A 429 6.33 8.16 -15.30
CA ALA A 429 7.67 7.63 -15.54
C ALA A 429 8.67 8.07 -14.47
N PHE A 430 8.63 9.34 -14.05
CA PHE A 430 9.38 9.83 -12.89
C PHE A 430 9.08 9.00 -11.64
N ARG A 431 7.80 8.77 -11.31
CA ARG A 431 7.39 8.02 -10.13
C ARG A 431 7.79 6.54 -10.20
N ALA A 432 7.73 5.94 -11.39
CA ALA A 432 8.23 4.59 -11.63
C ALA A 432 9.75 4.51 -11.40
N LEU A 433 10.54 5.43 -11.98
CA LEU A 433 11.99 5.47 -11.81
C LEU A 433 12.40 5.75 -10.36
N SER A 434 11.77 6.72 -9.70
CA SER A 434 12.07 7.09 -8.31
C SER A 434 11.66 6.03 -7.29
N THR A 435 10.79 5.09 -7.68
CA THR A 435 10.44 3.92 -6.86
C THR A 435 11.41 2.76 -7.10
N MET A 436 11.72 2.48 -8.36
CA MET A 436 12.63 1.41 -8.76
C MET A 436 14.07 1.68 -8.36
N SER A 437 14.55 2.91 -8.58
CA SER A 437 15.93 3.35 -8.33
C SER A 437 15.93 4.77 -7.74
N PRO A 438 15.67 4.92 -6.42
CA PRO A 438 15.59 6.24 -5.77
C PRO A 438 16.86 7.09 -5.84
N ASN A 439 18.00 6.47 -6.13
CA ASN A 439 19.32 7.11 -6.22
C ASN A 439 19.78 7.26 -7.67
N ASP A 440 18.89 7.09 -8.65
CA ASP A 440 19.22 7.29 -10.06
C ASP A 440 19.67 8.75 -10.30
N PRO A 441 20.87 8.99 -10.87
CA PRO A 441 21.38 10.34 -11.08
C PRO A 441 20.48 11.23 -11.93
N TYR A 442 19.70 10.65 -12.85
CA TYR A 442 18.78 11.41 -13.71
C TYR A 442 17.64 12.08 -12.91
N LEU A 443 17.33 11.59 -11.71
CA LEU A 443 16.32 12.20 -10.85
C LEU A 443 16.76 13.55 -10.26
N ASN A 444 18.06 13.88 -10.36
CA ASN A 444 18.70 15.12 -9.90
C ASN A 444 18.03 15.70 -8.64
N ARG A 445 18.11 14.93 -7.55
CA ARG A 445 17.38 15.21 -6.31
C ARG A 445 18.15 16.19 -5.43
N LEU A 446 17.48 17.27 -5.05
CA LEU A 446 17.93 18.23 -4.04
C LEU A 446 17.11 18.03 -2.76
N ASP A 447 17.80 17.89 -1.62
CA ASP A 447 17.16 17.73 -0.31
C ASP A 447 16.89 19.10 0.31
N MET A 448 15.61 19.41 0.54
CA MET A 448 15.18 20.73 1.02
C MET A 448 15.14 20.73 2.56
N LYS A 449 16.33 20.64 3.18
CA LYS A 449 16.55 20.59 4.64
C LYS A 449 15.76 19.48 5.36
N GLY A 450 15.47 18.38 4.67
CA GLY A 450 14.68 17.27 5.18
C GLY A 450 13.16 17.48 5.20
N ASP A 451 12.65 18.65 4.77
CA ASP A 451 11.20 18.91 4.71
C ASP A 451 10.55 18.26 3.48
N PHE A 452 11.14 18.43 2.30
CA PHE A 452 10.67 17.86 1.04
C PHE A 452 11.83 17.62 0.06
N SER A 453 11.55 17.06 -1.11
CA SER A 453 12.54 16.87 -2.17
C SER A 453 12.19 17.64 -3.42
N LEU A 454 13.17 18.33 -3.99
CA LEU A 454 13.07 19.00 -5.28
C LEU A 454 13.81 18.17 -6.31
N HIS A 455 13.19 17.91 -7.45
CA HIS A 455 13.75 17.13 -8.55
C HIS A 455 13.85 17.98 -9.80
N LEU A 456 15.01 17.95 -10.46
CA LEU A 456 15.31 18.73 -11.66
C LEU A 456 15.49 17.78 -12.85
N ILE A 457 14.44 17.62 -13.64
CA ILE A 457 14.46 16.71 -14.79
C ILE A 457 14.84 17.50 -16.03
N ASP A 458 16.00 17.19 -16.60
CA ASP A 458 16.40 17.70 -17.90
C ASP A 458 15.48 17.09 -18.97
N SER A 459 14.73 17.96 -19.63
CA SER A 459 13.68 17.58 -20.58
C SER A 459 13.58 18.63 -21.68
N GLU A 460 13.57 18.19 -22.92
CA GLU A 460 13.51 19.06 -24.10
C GLU A 460 12.07 19.49 -24.45
N THR A 461 11.07 18.87 -23.83
CA THR A 461 9.64 19.20 -24.03
C THR A 461 9.19 20.45 -23.25
N GLU A 462 7.92 20.83 -23.43
CA GLU A 462 7.33 21.98 -22.74
C GLU A 462 7.59 21.92 -21.21
N PRO A 463 8.04 23.03 -20.61
CA PRO A 463 8.30 23.08 -19.18
C PRO A 463 7.00 22.88 -18.41
N PHE A 464 7.06 22.14 -17.31
CA PHE A 464 5.96 22.12 -16.35
C PHE A 464 6.49 21.76 -14.96
N ILE A 465 5.65 22.01 -13.96
CA ILE A 465 5.96 21.71 -12.56
C ILE A 465 4.95 20.71 -12.04
N HIS A 466 5.41 19.57 -11.52
CA HIS A 466 4.55 18.61 -10.84
C HIS A 466 4.62 18.75 -9.33
N ILE A 467 3.45 18.72 -8.69
CA ILE A 467 3.27 18.74 -7.24
C ILE A 467 2.39 17.55 -6.85
N THR A 468 2.71 16.88 -5.75
CA THR A 468 1.91 15.77 -5.25
C THR A 468 1.37 15.98 -3.85
N ARG A 469 0.18 15.44 -3.61
CA ARG A 469 -0.46 15.44 -2.29
C ARG A 469 -0.30 14.11 -1.56
N ASN A 470 0.33 13.13 -2.20
CA ASN A 470 0.31 11.74 -1.77
C ASN A 470 1.70 11.11 -1.76
N LYS A 471 1.93 10.21 -0.81
CA LYS A 471 3.13 9.42 -0.49
C LYS A 471 4.37 10.20 -0.08
N LYS A 472 4.73 11.27 -0.78
CA LYS A 472 5.98 12.00 -0.60
C LYS A 472 5.75 13.49 -0.79
N ALA A 473 6.30 14.32 0.08
CA ALA A 473 6.43 15.75 -0.21
C ALA A 473 7.55 15.92 -1.25
N GLU A 474 7.17 16.07 -2.52
CA GLU A 474 8.11 16.28 -3.62
C GLU A 474 7.58 17.29 -4.64
N ILE A 475 8.50 18.01 -5.28
CA ILE A 475 8.26 18.92 -6.40
C ILE A 475 9.18 18.46 -7.54
N VAL A 476 8.63 18.32 -8.74
CA VAL A 476 9.40 17.94 -9.93
C VAL A 476 9.32 19.05 -10.95
N LEU A 477 10.46 19.66 -11.25
CA LEU A 477 10.62 20.63 -12.33
C LEU A 477 11.07 19.87 -13.57
N PHE A 478 10.25 19.83 -14.61
CA PHE A 478 10.70 19.35 -15.90
C PHE A 478 11.13 20.53 -16.75
N ASN A 479 12.38 20.49 -17.22
CA ASN A 479 13.20 21.63 -17.64
C ASN A 479 13.63 22.47 -16.42
N ASP A 480 14.92 22.42 -16.08
CA ASP A 480 15.52 23.03 -14.88
C ASP A 480 16.01 24.48 -15.09
N GLU A 481 15.92 24.97 -16.34
CA GLU A 481 16.21 26.35 -16.72
C GLU A 481 14.96 27.25 -16.71
N GLN A 482 13.84 26.75 -16.17
CA GLN A 482 12.62 27.53 -15.96
C GLN A 482 12.90 28.80 -15.15
N ARG A 483 12.38 29.93 -15.63
CA ARG A 483 12.47 31.25 -14.99
C ARG A 483 11.10 31.85 -14.79
N PHE A 484 10.91 32.51 -13.65
CA PHE A 484 9.72 33.31 -13.42
C PHE A 484 9.68 34.51 -14.38
N GLN A 485 8.50 34.78 -14.93
CA GLN A 485 8.23 35.99 -15.69
C GLN A 485 8.01 37.16 -14.72
N LEU A 486 8.71 38.26 -14.95
CA LEU A 486 8.65 39.47 -14.12
C LEU A 486 7.77 40.54 -14.78
N PRO A 487 7.12 41.43 -14.01
CA PRO A 487 7.15 41.54 -12.55
C PRO A 487 6.36 40.43 -11.86
N MET A 488 6.78 40.10 -10.63
CA MET A 488 6.04 39.18 -9.77
C MET A 488 5.99 39.68 -8.33
N PHE A 489 4.87 39.44 -7.67
CA PHE A 489 4.71 39.66 -6.24
C PHE A 489 3.86 38.53 -5.67
N VAL A 490 4.51 37.56 -5.04
CA VAL A 490 3.84 36.39 -4.47
C VAL A 490 4.24 36.20 -3.00
N ARG A 491 3.39 35.53 -2.24
CA ARG A 491 3.65 35.17 -0.84
C ARG A 491 3.83 33.67 -0.72
N ALA A 492 4.99 33.23 -0.26
CA ALA A 492 5.19 31.81 0.07
C ALA A 492 4.49 31.46 1.38
N SER A 493 4.66 32.32 2.40
CA SER A 493 3.94 32.26 3.68
C SER A 493 3.57 33.68 4.12
N SER A 494 2.92 33.89 5.27
CA SER A 494 2.71 35.27 5.75
C SER A 494 4.01 36.02 6.02
N LYS A 495 5.07 35.27 6.35
CA LYS A 495 6.36 35.81 6.72
C LYS A 495 7.29 35.93 5.52
N ILE A 496 7.06 35.20 4.43
CA ILE A 496 7.98 35.15 3.28
C ILE A 496 7.35 35.78 2.04
N LEU A 497 7.94 36.88 1.58
CA LEU A 497 7.57 37.61 0.37
C LEU A 497 8.58 37.36 -0.73
N VAL A 498 8.10 37.18 -1.97
CA VAL A 498 8.93 36.99 -3.16
C VAL A 498 8.56 38.08 -4.17
N GLN A 499 9.54 38.91 -4.53
CA GLN A 499 9.33 40.11 -5.33
C GLN A 499 10.35 40.18 -6.46
N GLY A 500 9.88 40.30 -7.70
CA GLY A 500 10.73 40.53 -8.85
C GLY A 500 10.26 41.75 -9.63
N ASN A 501 11.19 42.67 -9.92
CA ASN A 501 10.91 43.89 -10.66
C ASN A 501 11.15 43.70 -12.16
N PRO A 502 10.45 44.42 -13.06
CA PRO A 502 10.60 44.25 -14.51
C PRO A 502 12.01 44.56 -15.04
N SER A 503 12.77 45.38 -14.31
CA SER A 503 14.10 45.86 -14.71
C SER A 503 15.24 45.24 -13.90
N ALA A 504 14.94 44.30 -13.00
CA ALA A 504 15.95 43.60 -12.21
C ALA A 504 16.20 42.22 -12.81
N ASP A 505 17.47 41.80 -12.85
CA ASP A 505 17.87 40.46 -13.31
C ASP A 505 17.62 39.36 -12.26
N GLY A 506 17.02 39.73 -11.12
CA GLY A 506 16.85 38.86 -9.97
C GLY A 506 15.55 39.10 -9.19
N ILE A 507 15.29 38.18 -8.27
CA ILE A 507 14.16 38.16 -7.37
C ILE A 507 14.67 38.37 -5.95
N VAL A 508 13.96 39.21 -5.20
CA VAL A 508 14.23 39.48 -3.79
C VAL A 508 13.25 38.68 -2.94
N ILE A 509 13.78 37.82 -2.08
CA ILE A 509 13.02 37.04 -1.09
C ILE A 509 13.23 37.68 0.27
N LYS A 510 12.15 38.05 0.95
CA LYS A 510 12.19 38.69 2.27
C LYS A 510 11.43 37.89 3.29
N ARG A 511 12.06 37.58 4.42
CA ARG A 511 11.41 37.05 5.61
C ARG A 511 11.21 38.16 6.63
N ILE A 512 9.95 38.43 6.94
CA ILE A 512 9.51 39.43 7.91
C ILE A 512 8.70 38.70 8.98
N ALA A 513 9.27 38.56 10.17
CA ALA A 513 8.63 37.95 11.32
C ALA A 513 8.59 38.93 12.50
N PRO A 514 7.52 38.96 13.32
CA PRO A 514 7.43 39.87 14.47
C PRO A 514 8.56 39.62 15.46
N GLY A 515 9.30 40.68 15.81
CA GLY A 515 10.37 40.62 16.81
C GLY A 515 11.71 40.05 16.30
N GLU A 516 11.81 39.74 15.00
CA GLU A 516 13.05 39.31 14.35
C GLU A 516 13.54 40.36 13.35
N GLU A 517 14.84 40.40 13.08
CA GLU A 517 15.39 41.25 12.01
C GLU A 517 14.95 40.72 10.64
N THR A 518 14.60 41.63 9.74
CA THR A 518 14.20 41.28 8.37
C THR A 518 15.38 40.63 7.65
N GLN A 519 15.20 39.37 7.24
CA GLN A 519 16.16 38.67 6.41
C GLN A 519 15.80 38.90 4.94
N THR A 520 16.80 39.22 4.12
CA THR A 520 16.63 39.45 2.68
C THR A 520 17.65 38.63 1.92
N LEU A 521 17.21 37.91 0.91
CA LEU A 521 18.04 37.19 -0.05
C LEU A 521 17.73 37.68 -1.46
N GLU A 522 18.77 37.92 -2.25
CA GLU A 522 18.64 38.20 -3.68
C GLU A 522 19.09 36.95 -4.44
N VAL A 523 18.20 36.43 -5.28
CA VAL A 523 18.41 35.23 -6.08
C VAL A 523 18.12 35.51 -7.55
N SER A 524 18.49 34.61 -8.45
CA SER A 524 18.13 34.77 -9.85
C SER A 524 16.62 34.54 -10.08
N ALA A 525 16.13 34.85 -11.28
CA ALA A 525 14.75 34.55 -11.66
C ALA A 525 14.47 33.05 -11.90
N ARG A 526 15.46 32.15 -11.77
CA ARG A 526 15.27 30.71 -11.94
C ARG A 526 14.34 30.16 -10.87
N VAL A 527 13.41 29.29 -11.27
CA VAL A 527 12.43 28.69 -10.36
C VAL A 527 13.12 27.91 -9.25
N VAL A 528 14.17 27.15 -9.57
CA VAL A 528 14.98 26.41 -8.59
C VAL A 528 15.60 27.34 -7.53
N ASP A 529 16.31 28.39 -7.95
CA ASP A 529 16.99 29.33 -7.03
C ASP A 529 16.00 30.01 -6.07
N VAL A 530 14.79 30.32 -6.55
CA VAL A 530 13.73 30.92 -5.72
C VAL A 530 13.17 29.92 -4.71
N ILE A 531 12.97 28.66 -5.11
CA ILE A 531 12.52 27.60 -4.18
C ILE A 531 13.57 27.36 -3.10
N GLU A 532 14.85 27.24 -3.49
CA GLU A 532 15.95 27.06 -2.54
C GLU A 532 16.08 28.26 -1.59
N GLY A 533 16.06 29.50 -2.11
CA GLY A 533 16.13 30.70 -1.29
C GLY A 533 14.94 30.89 -0.35
N ALA A 534 13.73 30.54 -0.78
CA ALA A 534 12.55 30.57 0.08
C ALA A 534 12.65 29.50 1.20
N THR A 535 13.12 28.31 0.86
CA THR A 535 13.40 27.22 1.82
C THR A 535 14.54 27.60 2.77
N GLU A 536 15.54 28.36 2.31
CA GLU A 536 16.62 28.85 3.14
C GLU A 536 16.08 29.73 4.28
N LEU A 537 15.08 30.56 3.97
CA LEU A 537 14.33 31.39 4.92
C LEU A 537 13.23 30.62 5.68
N GLY A 538 13.14 29.30 5.52
CA GLY A 538 12.23 28.45 6.31
C GLY A 538 10.83 28.29 5.72
N ALA A 539 10.66 28.44 4.40
CA ALA A 539 9.46 27.98 3.71
C ALA A 539 9.38 26.44 3.74
N THR A 540 8.21 25.92 4.11
CA THR A 540 7.90 24.49 4.09
C THR A 540 7.39 24.04 2.73
N TYR A 541 7.17 22.74 2.54
CA TYR A 541 6.52 22.22 1.32
C TYR A 541 5.21 22.95 0.99
N ALA A 542 4.34 23.14 1.99
CA ALA A 542 3.04 23.79 1.80
C ALA A 542 3.19 25.27 1.35
N ASP A 543 4.19 25.97 1.88
CA ASP A 543 4.49 27.36 1.53
C ASP A 543 5.01 27.47 0.08
N ILE A 544 5.88 26.56 -0.34
CA ILE A 544 6.39 26.51 -1.72
C ILE A 544 5.27 26.17 -2.70
N VAL A 545 4.41 25.20 -2.38
CA VAL A 545 3.23 24.89 -3.21
C VAL A 545 2.32 26.13 -3.33
N GLN A 546 2.07 26.83 -2.22
CA GLN A 546 1.28 28.06 -2.21
C GLN A 546 1.92 29.16 -3.07
N MET A 547 3.24 29.33 -3.00
CA MET A 547 4.00 30.28 -3.82
C MET A 547 3.83 29.98 -5.31
N LEU A 548 4.02 28.73 -5.71
CA LEU A 548 3.94 28.29 -7.10
C LEU A 548 2.53 28.46 -7.66
N VAL A 549 1.51 28.05 -6.90
CA VAL A 549 0.09 28.24 -7.30
C VAL A 549 -0.27 29.72 -7.45
N GLN A 550 0.23 30.60 -6.57
CA GLN A 550 0.04 32.05 -6.74
C GLN A 550 0.74 32.58 -7.99
N ALA A 551 1.96 32.11 -8.26
CA ALA A 551 2.71 32.52 -9.45
C ALA A 551 2.02 32.05 -10.74
N GLU A 552 1.46 30.84 -10.78
CA GLU A 552 0.66 30.34 -11.90
C GLU A 552 -0.57 31.21 -12.14
N GLN A 553 -1.31 31.57 -11.08
CA GLN A 553 -2.48 32.45 -11.17
C GLN A 553 -2.15 33.85 -11.68
N GLN A 554 -0.93 34.33 -11.43
CA GLN A 554 -0.41 35.59 -11.95
C GLN A 554 0.28 35.45 -13.32
N HIS A 555 0.28 34.25 -13.91
CA HIS A 555 0.98 33.91 -15.15
C HIS A 555 2.49 34.20 -15.11
N ASN A 556 3.11 34.08 -13.93
CA ASN A 556 4.54 34.26 -13.74
C ASN A 556 5.36 33.00 -14.04
N LEU A 557 4.75 31.87 -14.39
CA LEU A 557 5.47 30.63 -14.73
C LEU A 557 5.54 30.44 -16.25
N PRO A 558 6.62 29.82 -16.77
CA PRO A 558 6.76 29.54 -18.20
C PRO A 558 5.88 28.39 -18.68
N GLY A 559 5.40 27.53 -17.77
CA GLY A 559 4.55 26.38 -18.04
C GLY A 559 3.49 26.19 -16.97
N GLU A 560 2.68 25.14 -17.11
CA GLU A 560 1.58 24.83 -16.18
C GLU A 560 2.03 24.06 -14.93
N ILE A 561 1.22 24.12 -13.87
CA ILE A 561 1.37 23.28 -12.68
C ILE A 561 0.42 22.10 -12.78
N ALA A 562 0.98 20.90 -12.67
CA ALA A 562 0.24 19.65 -12.63
C ALA A 562 0.19 19.11 -11.20
N ILE A 563 -1.03 18.92 -10.66
CA ILE A 563 -1.22 18.40 -9.31
C ILE A 563 -1.79 16.99 -9.39
N ASP A 564 -1.07 16.00 -8.85
CA ASP A 564 -1.43 14.58 -8.88
C ASP A 564 -1.87 14.07 -10.28
N LYS A 565 -1.31 14.64 -11.36
CA LYS A 565 -1.52 14.14 -12.73
C LYS A 565 -0.84 12.78 -12.89
N LEU A 566 -1.56 11.74 -12.51
CA LEU A 566 -1.12 10.34 -12.54
C LEU A 566 -1.91 9.54 -13.59
N PRO A 567 -1.29 8.50 -14.18
CA PRO A 567 -1.99 7.62 -15.10
C PRO A 567 -3.11 6.87 -14.34
N LYS A 568 -4.26 6.68 -15.00
CA LYS A 568 -5.47 6.11 -14.39
C LYS A 568 -5.79 4.70 -14.91
N PRO A 569 -6.33 3.80 -14.07
CA PRO A 569 -6.80 2.48 -14.50
C PRO A 569 -8.17 2.56 -15.20
N GLY A 570 -8.65 1.44 -15.75
CA GLY A 570 -10.04 1.28 -16.19
C GLY A 570 -10.40 1.97 -17.50
N ARG A 571 -9.43 2.53 -18.21
CA ARG A 571 -9.62 3.12 -19.54
C ARG A 571 -9.99 2.06 -20.56
N VAL A 572 -10.80 2.47 -21.53
CA VAL A 572 -11.29 1.59 -22.60
C VAL A 572 -10.22 1.48 -23.68
N TYR A 573 -9.82 0.25 -23.97
CA TYR A 573 -9.02 -0.09 -25.15
C TYR A 573 -9.94 -0.48 -26.30
N HIS A 574 -9.67 0.06 -27.47
CA HIS A 574 -10.38 -0.26 -28.71
C HIS A 574 -9.56 -1.30 -29.47
N ARG A 575 -10.01 -2.55 -29.47
CA ARG A 575 -9.26 -3.63 -30.13
C ARG A 575 -9.18 -3.36 -31.64
N THR A 576 -7.97 -3.52 -32.15
CA THR A 576 -7.67 -3.42 -33.57
C THR A 576 -8.05 -4.73 -34.28
N PRO A 577 -8.18 -4.73 -35.62
CA PRO A 577 -8.33 -5.98 -36.38
C PRO A 577 -7.18 -6.98 -36.12
N GLU A 578 -5.98 -6.48 -35.84
CA GLU A 578 -4.81 -7.31 -35.52
C GLU A 578 -4.97 -8.06 -34.19
N ASP A 579 -5.73 -7.52 -33.25
CA ASP A 579 -6.03 -8.18 -31.97
C ASP A 579 -7.00 -9.35 -32.11
N LEU A 580 -7.90 -9.28 -33.09
CA LEU A 580 -8.96 -10.27 -33.29
C LEU A 580 -8.56 -11.39 -34.27
N GLY A 581 -7.49 -11.17 -35.04
CA GLY A 581 -7.05 -12.10 -36.08
C GLY A 581 -8.08 -12.31 -37.19
N ASN A 582 -7.85 -13.32 -38.02
CA ASN A 582 -8.68 -13.58 -39.22
C ASN A 582 -10.09 -14.14 -38.93
N ASN A 583 -10.45 -14.37 -37.66
CA ASN A 583 -11.66 -15.11 -37.27
C ASN A 583 -12.84 -14.24 -36.79
N SER A 584 -12.79 -12.93 -36.98
CA SER A 584 -13.89 -12.04 -36.58
C SER A 584 -14.40 -11.24 -37.77
N ALA A 585 -15.57 -11.63 -38.30
CA ALA A 585 -16.40 -10.71 -39.07
C ALA A 585 -16.64 -9.47 -38.20
N GLY A 586 -16.29 -8.31 -38.73
CA GLY A 586 -16.00 -7.10 -37.95
C GLY A 586 -17.07 -6.73 -36.94
N ASP A 587 -16.64 -6.56 -35.70
CA ASP A 587 -17.16 -5.50 -34.85
C ASP A 587 -16.03 -5.01 -33.95
N ALA A 588 -15.89 -3.68 -33.84
CA ALA A 588 -14.90 -3.06 -32.97
C ALA A 588 -15.20 -3.43 -31.52
N SER A 589 -14.51 -4.44 -30.98
CA SER A 589 -14.69 -4.84 -29.59
C SER A 589 -13.94 -3.88 -28.69
N THR A 590 -14.62 -3.29 -27.72
CA THR A 590 -14.00 -2.46 -26.69
C THR A 590 -13.85 -3.25 -25.40
N VAL A 591 -12.81 -2.97 -24.63
CA VAL A 591 -12.57 -3.62 -23.33
C VAL A 591 -11.99 -2.62 -22.33
N PRO A 592 -12.53 -2.51 -21.11
CA PRO A 592 -11.87 -1.75 -20.05
C PRO A 592 -10.62 -2.49 -19.58
N ILE A 593 -9.48 -1.80 -19.53
CA ILE A 593 -8.21 -2.37 -19.06
C ILE A 593 -8.07 -2.15 -17.55
N GLY A 594 -8.38 -3.23 -16.82
CA GLY A 594 -8.39 -3.30 -15.37
C GLY A 594 -9.43 -2.36 -14.74
N ASN A 595 -9.20 -1.95 -13.49
CA ASN A 595 -10.11 -1.11 -12.68
C ASN A 595 -9.38 -0.63 -11.40
N ASP A 596 -10.05 0.14 -10.54
CA ASP A 596 -9.48 0.65 -9.28
C ASP A 596 -8.99 -0.46 -8.32
N GLY A 597 -9.61 -1.64 -8.36
CA GLY A 597 -9.18 -2.81 -7.58
C GLY A 597 -7.91 -3.49 -8.13
N LEU A 598 -7.56 -3.22 -9.38
CA LEU A 598 -6.38 -3.73 -10.08
C LEU A 598 -5.31 -2.66 -10.30
N MET A 599 -5.55 -1.43 -9.84
CA MET A 599 -4.60 -0.32 -9.93
C MET A 599 -3.29 -0.70 -9.22
N PRO A 600 -2.12 -0.57 -9.88
CA PRO A 600 -0.84 -0.74 -9.21
C PRO A 600 -0.75 0.21 -8.02
N ASN A 601 -0.45 -0.33 -6.84
CA ASN A 601 -0.35 0.48 -5.63
C ASN A 601 0.79 1.50 -5.70
N LEU A 602 1.71 1.39 -6.66
CA LEU A 602 2.65 2.43 -7.09
C LEU A 602 1.96 3.79 -7.34
N PHE A 603 0.83 3.78 -8.04
CA PHE A 603 0.15 4.98 -8.51
C PHE A 603 -1.09 5.36 -7.68
N GLU A 604 -1.44 4.54 -6.69
CA GLU A 604 -2.64 4.72 -5.87
C GLU A 604 -2.71 6.12 -5.24
N GLU A 605 -3.88 6.73 -5.40
CA GLU A 605 -4.31 7.95 -4.73
C GLU A 605 -5.00 7.57 -3.40
N LEU A 606 -5.25 8.54 -2.50
CA LEU A 606 -5.93 8.32 -1.21
C LEU A 606 -7.13 7.35 -1.33
N PRO A 607 -7.33 6.47 -0.33
CA PRO A 607 -8.20 5.32 -0.51
C PRO A 607 -9.65 5.73 -0.71
N ASN A 608 -10.17 5.51 -1.93
CA ASN A 608 -11.60 5.41 -2.20
C ASN A 608 -12.14 3.99 -1.90
N LYS A 609 -11.39 3.20 -1.10
CA LYS A 609 -11.55 1.76 -0.88
C LYS A 609 -12.25 1.45 0.45
N PRO A 610 -12.91 0.28 0.58
CA PRO A 610 -13.63 -0.11 1.79
C PRO A 610 -12.70 -0.13 3.02
N ILE A 611 -13.11 0.61 4.04
CA ILE A 611 -12.45 0.68 5.35
C ILE A 611 -12.84 -0.57 6.14
N LEU A 612 -11.86 -1.25 6.73
CA LEU A 612 -12.14 -2.41 7.55
C LEU A 612 -12.88 -2.02 8.83
N PRO A 613 -13.93 -2.77 9.22
CA PRO A 613 -14.50 -2.63 10.55
C PRO A 613 -13.43 -3.03 11.57
N THR A 614 -13.28 -2.21 12.61
CA THR A 614 -12.24 -2.40 13.62
C THR A 614 -12.32 -3.76 14.28
N SER A 615 -11.18 -4.45 14.39
CA SER A 615 -11.16 -5.82 14.89
C SER A 615 -11.42 -5.87 16.39
N LYS A 616 -12.26 -6.82 16.84
CA LYS A 616 -12.44 -7.12 18.27
C LYS A 616 -11.17 -7.82 18.75
N PRO A 617 -10.53 -7.41 19.86
CA PRO A 617 -9.33 -8.08 20.33
C PRO A 617 -9.64 -9.56 20.63
N PRO A 618 -8.66 -10.47 20.45
CA PRO A 618 -8.85 -11.87 20.77
C PRO A 618 -9.26 -11.99 22.25
N ALA A 619 -10.33 -12.73 22.52
CA ALA A 619 -10.77 -13.00 23.88
C ALA A 619 -9.60 -13.64 24.65
N GLY A 620 -8.96 -12.84 25.52
CA GLY A 620 -7.87 -13.29 26.35
C GLY A 620 -8.32 -14.48 27.19
N LYS A 621 -7.49 -15.52 27.20
CA LYS A 621 -7.63 -16.67 28.11
C LYS A 621 -7.71 -16.11 29.53
N ALA A 622 -8.83 -16.33 30.21
CA ALA A 622 -8.95 -16.04 31.62
C ALA A 622 -8.05 -17.00 32.40
N ASP A 623 -6.96 -16.48 32.95
CA ASP A 623 -6.20 -17.15 33.99
C ASP A 623 -7.10 -17.30 35.21
N LYS A 624 -7.53 -18.53 35.49
CA LYS A 624 -8.12 -18.91 36.77
C LYS A 624 -6.99 -18.97 37.80
N ALA A 625 -6.77 -17.88 38.52
CA ALA A 625 -6.05 -17.89 39.78
C ALA A 625 -7.02 -17.62 40.93
N ALA A 626 -6.86 -18.41 41.98
CA ALA A 626 -7.76 -18.60 43.10
C ALA A 626 -7.83 -17.39 44.06
N ALA A 627 -9.03 -17.14 44.58
CA ALA A 627 -9.23 -16.60 45.93
C ALA A 627 -10.61 -17.05 46.43
N GLY A 628 -10.60 -17.87 47.48
CA GLY A 628 -11.81 -18.22 48.23
C GLY A 628 -12.16 -17.15 49.27
N GLY A 629 -13.42 -17.14 49.67
CA GLY A 629 -13.91 -16.42 50.85
C GLY A 629 -15.34 -15.90 50.66
N PRO A 630 -16.34 -16.39 51.42
CA PRO A 630 -17.74 -16.00 51.26
C PRO A 630 -18.04 -14.74 52.06
N ASN A 631 -18.93 -13.89 51.57
CA ASN A 631 -19.88 -13.18 52.43
C ASN A 631 -21.05 -12.68 51.60
N SER A 632 -22.17 -13.38 51.79
CA SER A 632 -23.52 -12.95 51.51
C SER A 632 -23.86 -11.69 52.30
N PHE A 633 -24.30 -10.64 51.62
CA PHE A 633 -25.30 -9.71 52.15
C PHE A 633 -26.11 -9.16 50.97
N GLU A 634 -27.36 -9.64 50.88
CA GLU A 634 -28.47 -8.97 50.20
C GLU A 634 -28.67 -7.58 50.82
N VAL A 635 -29.14 -6.60 50.03
CA VAL A 635 -30.35 -5.80 50.28
C VAL A 635 -30.61 -4.89 49.07
N LEU A 636 -31.81 -5.09 48.49
CA LEU A 636 -32.64 -4.27 47.59
C LEU A 636 -32.27 -4.13 46.11
#